data_AF-A0AAV4FM85-F1
#
_entry.id   AF-A0AAV4FM85-F1
#
_cell.length_a   1.000
_cell.length_b   1.000
_cell.length_c   1.000
_cell.angle_alpha   90.00
_cell.angle_beta   90.00
_cell.angle_gamma   90.00
#
_symmetry.space_group_name_H-M   'P 1'
#
loop_
_entity.id
_entity.type
_entity.pdbx_description
1 polymer ?
#
loop_
_entity_poly.entity_id
_entity_poly.type
_entity_poly.pdbx_seq_one_letter_code
_entity_poly.pdbx_strand_id
1 'polypeptide(L)'
;MDIRKVKARDAYAFVAVSGHPSTARESLVTRGPADEELVASASLTLEARNLVFVAESLTVATGSKYSVRFRVMARRLAFPLVTVLDDVSSWQPGEFRYSHFGHVTYGVDERAEVGLLSRNVRIEAEVQDSCYFNNAKEEFLCDRFGVDTFGGHTKVALGAWARIEGVELYHLGQQSTLGSYPLHYHMCDVIPGQYFKNNAIWDSFSRCITIHGTDNATISDNVCFNHIGHGIFLEDSAERWNIFHRNLVLGTVHGTLLWSDTRTSDCEDPDHCNSLSSLVVVVVVVVVVVVVVVVVVVVVVVVVVVVVVVVVVVVVVVVVVVAVVVYWITRPENYITDNVAAGSDGHGIVLAFADVPLGQSYARQIERGLYTYMSAQYTKVELFTGNVMHSNGDSGLWFDSRVSYGEKHNGVWVKPDGVIKSNAFYDPRDPPNENGTRTDSVLSGLTIYRNDDFDIWMRCGNIVITNSSFADTTTSVVAAHSTGDTSCDVRHSIFIGETENKGEPFVYVNKSSVYDHLATADKPTHRFERSYSDNRPDAMQSGLLMYQGVMYAENCYFDRYYNRYYNDSFMDTWGFRPVHPASAISFHRTNHYPMVPRNGVRNLKFGFCDGENDAFRVMMGNWTSPLWKEMDGNALVTFHDYDGTLTGTANTQIVLDRPFYTGPECLPHPNWFMSVCPYKYAQ
;
A
#
# COMPACT_ATOMS: atom_id res chain seq x y z
N MET A 1 15.58 9.78 24.17
CA MET A 1 14.82 10.17 22.97
C MET A 1 13.77 9.12 22.71
N ASP A 2 12.49 9.50 22.77
CA ASP A 2 11.42 8.63 22.28
C ASP A 2 11.32 8.80 20.77
N ILE A 3 11.93 7.88 20.02
CA ILE A 3 11.58 7.63 18.61
C ILE A 3 10.05 7.51 18.56
N ARG A 4 9.40 8.33 17.72
CA ARG A 4 7.96 8.42 17.38
C ARG A 4 7.02 7.63 18.32
N LYS A 5 6.07 8.31 18.99
CA LYS A 5 4.96 7.62 19.67
C LYS A 5 4.28 6.66 18.69
N VAL A 6 4.46 5.37 18.93
CA VAL A 6 4.05 4.33 18.00
C VAL A 6 2.54 4.17 18.01
N LYS A 7 1.98 4.12 16.81
CA LYS A 7 0.56 3.89 16.57
C LYS A 7 0.33 2.39 16.41
N ALA A 8 -0.92 1.95 16.64
CA ALA A 8 -1.30 0.61 16.20
C ALA A 8 -1.02 0.50 14.69
N ARG A 9 -0.41 -0.61 14.26
CA ARG A 9 -0.07 -0.97 12.86
C ARG A 9 1.21 -0.38 12.29
N ASP A 10 1.94 0.51 12.99
CA ASP A 10 3.27 0.96 12.55
C ASP A 10 4.16 -0.26 12.21
N ALA A 11 4.95 -0.17 11.14
CA ALA A 11 5.80 -1.27 10.71
C ALA A 11 6.86 -1.63 11.76
N TYR A 12 6.86 -2.89 12.17
CA TYR A 12 7.87 -3.42 13.08
C TYR A 12 9.06 -3.93 12.27
N ALA A 13 10.21 -3.25 12.40
CA ALA A 13 11.49 -3.69 11.86
C ALA A 13 12.51 -3.86 12.99
N PHE A 14 13.46 -4.79 12.84
CA PHE A 14 14.64 -4.82 13.69
C PHE A 14 15.68 -3.85 13.13
N VAL A 15 16.02 -2.86 13.94
CA VAL A 15 16.87 -1.74 13.55
C VAL A 15 18.04 -1.67 14.53
N ALA A 16 19.26 -1.87 14.03
CA ALA A 16 20.47 -1.90 14.85
C ALA A 16 21.48 -0.82 14.46
N VAL A 17 22.14 -0.25 15.47
CA VAL A 17 23.24 0.72 15.37
C VAL A 17 24.41 0.18 16.18
N SER A 18 25.53 -0.11 15.51
CA SER A 18 26.76 -0.58 16.17
C SER A 18 27.59 0.60 16.71
N GLY A 19 28.07 0.48 17.95
CA GLY A 19 29.19 1.30 18.46
C GLY A 19 28.82 2.62 19.16
N HIS A 20 28.68 2.58 20.48
CA HIS A 20 28.88 3.75 21.36
C HIS A 20 30.17 3.55 22.18
N PRO A 21 31.32 4.17 21.78
CA PRO A 21 32.64 3.82 22.34
C PRO A 21 32.87 4.21 23.80
N SER A 22 32.00 5.03 24.40
CA SER A 22 32.15 5.51 25.78
C SER A 22 31.72 4.49 26.85
N THR A 23 31.06 3.39 26.46
CA THR A 23 30.48 2.40 27.39
C THR A 23 30.92 0.96 27.17
N ALA A 24 31.71 0.65 26.12
CA ALA A 24 32.13 -0.71 25.76
C ALA A 24 33.66 -0.87 25.69
N ARG A 25 34.17 -2.02 26.16
CA ARG A 25 35.59 -2.39 26.06
C ARG A 25 35.74 -3.90 25.90
N GLU A 26 36.16 -4.33 24.72
CA GLU A 26 36.34 -5.76 24.39
C GLU A 26 37.58 -6.38 25.05
N SER A 27 37.54 -7.70 25.28
CA SER A 27 38.75 -8.49 25.56
C SER A 27 38.64 -9.95 25.10
N LEU A 28 39.73 -10.47 24.51
CA LEU A 28 39.82 -11.84 24.03
C LEU A 28 40.23 -12.80 25.16
N VAL A 29 39.31 -13.68 25.58
CA VAL A 29 39.61 -14.74 26.58
C VAL A 29 39.99 -16.04 25.87
N THR A 30 41.29 -16.36 25.83
CA THR A 30 41.81 -17.54 25.11
C THR A 30 41.71 -18.87 25.87
N ARG A 31 41.29 -18.86 27.14
CA ARG A 31 41.01 -20.05 27.97
C ARG A 31 40.11 -19.65 29.14
N GLY A 32 39.11 -20.47 29.45
CA GLY A 32 38.34 -20.32 30.69
C GLY A 32 39.22 -20.60 31.92
N PRO A 33 39.00 -19.92 33.06
CA PRO A 33 39.61 -20.29 34.33
C PRO A 33 39.17 -21.70 34.75
N ALA A 34 39.98 -22.37 35.59
CA ALA A 34 39.83 -23.80 35.90
C ALA A 34 38.64 -24.15 36.83
N ASP A 35 37.76 -23.19 37.10
CA ASP A 35 36.70 -23.23 38.12
C ASP A 35 35.28 -23.26 37.50
N GLU A 36 35.16 -23.61 36.22
CA GLU A 36 33.90 -23.63 35.46
C GLU A 36 33.46 -25.07 35.17
N GLU A 37 32.31 -25.46 35.72
CA GLU A 37 31.73 -26.80 35.49
C GLU A 37 30.66 -26.73 34.39
N LEU A 38 30.77 -27.61 33.37
CA LEU A 38 29.76 -27.70 32.30
C LEU A 38 28.58 -28.53 32.78
N VAL A 39 27.42 -27.90 32.89
CA VAL A 39 26.19 -28.47 33.48
C VAL A 39 25.26 -29.05 32.41
N ALA A 40 25.18 -28.40 31.24
CA ALA A 40 24.36 -28.87 30.12
C ALA A 40 24.88 -28.32 28.79
N SER A 41 24.55 -28.99 27.68
CA SER A 41 24.80 -28.50 26.32
C SER A 41 23.67 -28.87 25.38
N ALA A 42 23.41 -28.03 24.36
CA ALA A 42 22.48 -28.34 23.29
C ALA A 42 23.01 -27.78 21.95
N SER A 43 23.09 -28.63 20.93
CA SER A 43 23.56 -28.25 19.60
C SER A 43 22.41 -28.11 18.61
N LEU A 44 22.28 -26.94 17.97
CA LEU A 44 21.46 -26.77 16.78
C LEU A 44 22.35 -26.91 15.54
N THR A 45 21.94 -27.78 14.61
CA THR A 45 22.56 -27.91 13.29
C THR A 45 21.58 -27.43 12.24
N LEU A 46 21.96 -26.40 11.47
CA LEU A 46 21.19 -25.90 10.34
C LEU A 46 21.93 -26.23 9.04
N GLU A 47 21.29 -26.94 8.13
CA GLU A 47 21.83 -27.19 6.79
C GLU A 47 21.12 -26.31 5.75
N ALA A 48 21.87 -25.45 5.08
CA ALA A 48 21.33 -24.57 4.04
C ALA A 48 22.36 -24.34 2.93
N ARG A 49 21.96 -24.54 1.66
CA ARG A 49 22.80 -24.30 0.46
C ARG A 49 24.19 -24.97 0.54
N ASN A 50 24.24 -26.26 0.92
CA ASN A 50 25.46 -27.05 1.15
C ASN A 50 26.38 -26.55 2.28
N LEU A 51 25.88 -25.70 3.18
CA LEU A 51 26.60 -25.26 4.39
C LEU A 51 25.93 -25.85 5.63
N VAL A 52 26.75 -26.33 6.56
CA VAL A 52 26.34 -26.87 7.86
C VAL A 52 26.74 -25.88 8.95
N PHE A 53 25.77 -25.24 9.59
CA PHE A 53 25.99 -24.33 10.72
C PHE A 53 25.74 -25.10 12.01
N VAL A 54 26.77 -25.24 12.85
CA VAL A 54 26.65 -25.86 14.18
C VAL A 54 26.81 -24.78 15.25
N ALA A 55 25.72 -24.50 15.95
CA ALA A 55 25.69 -23.63 17.12
C ALA A 55 25.49 -24.49 18.37
N GLU A 56 26.45 -24.43 19.29
CA GLU A 56 26.39 -25.16 20.57
C GLU A 56 26.09 -24.17 21.71
N SER A 57 25.01 -24.41 22.44
CA SER A 57 24.79 -23.78 23.75
C SER A 57 25.47 -24.60 24.83
N LEU A 58 26.11 -23.92 25.78
CA LEU A 58 26.86 -24.49 26.90
C LEU A 58 26.40 -23.79 28.19
N THR A 59 25.64 -24.48 29.04
CA THR A 59 25.32 -24.00 30.38
C THR A 59 26.48 -24.35 31.30
N VAL A 60 27.21 -23.33 31.77
CA VAL A 60 28.31 -23.48 32.73
C VAL A 60 27.96 -22.85 34.07
N ALA A 61 28.32 -23.54 35.15
CA ALA A 61 28.21 -23.03 36.51
C ALA A 61 29.54 -22.41 36.96
N THR A 62 29.44 -21.29 37.68
CA THR A 62 30.57 -20.66 38.37
C THR A 62 30.07 -20.21 39.74
N GLY A 63 30.32 -21.02 40.77
CA GLY A 63 29.68 -20.86 42.08
C GLY A 63 28.17 -21.07 42.01
N SER A 64 27.38 -20.16 42.60
CA SER A 64 25.91 -20.21 42.61
C SER A 64 25.24 -19.62 41.37
N LYS A 65 26.02 -19.26 40.33
CA LYS A 65 25.51 -18.65 39.09
C LYS A 65 25.68 -19.60 37.92
N TYR A 66 24.61 -19.76 37.15
CA TYR A 66 24.63 -20.44 35.85
C TYR A 66 24.70 -19.39 34.74
N SER A 67 25.46 -19.66 33.69
CA SER A 67 25.52 -18.83 32.48
C SER A 67 25.44 -19.72 31.24
N VAL A 68 24.71 -19.27 30.22
CA VAL A 68 24.62 -19.96 28.93
C VAL A 68 25.54 -19.26 27.94
N ARG A 69 26.47 -19.99 27.36
CA ARG A 69 27.39 -19.51 26.31
C ARG A 69 27.02 -20.14 24.99
N PHE A 70 27.13 -19.39 23.90
CA PHE A 70 26.98 -19.92 22.55
C PHE A 70 28.34 -19.97 21.87
N ARG A 71 28.66 -21.13 21.27
CA ARG A 71 29.92 -21.36 20.57
C ARG A 71 29.65 -21.77 19.13
N VAL A 72 30.13 -20.95 18.19
CA VAL A 72 30.09 -21.26 16.75
C VAL A 72 31.36 -22.02 16.38
N MET A 73 31.21 -23.30 16.03
CA MET A 73 32.35 -24.21 15.91
C MET A 73 32.96 -24.24 14.49
N ALA A 74 33.90 -23.31 14.30
CA ALA A 74 34.98 -23.30 13.31
C ALA A 74 34.65 -23.05 11.82
N ARG A 75 35.42 -22.10 11.26
CA ARG A 75 35.53 -21.79 9.83
C ARG A 75 36.28 -22.90 9.08
N ARG A 76 35.69 -23.45 8.02
CA ARG A 76 36.43 -23.93 6.84
C ARG A 76 35.69 -23.48 5.57
N LEU A 77 36.43 -22.80 4.69
CA LEU A 77 36.07 -22.51 3.28
C LEU A 77 34.87 -21.57 3.03
N ALA A 78 34.93 -20.34 3.53
CA ALA A 78 34.40 -19.15 2.84
C ALA A 78 35.00 -17.85 3.43
N PHE A 79 35.24 -16.84 2.59
CA PHE A 79 35.48 -15.47 3.05
C PHE A 79 34.12 -14.83 3.44
N PRO A 80 34.05 -14.03 4.52
CA PRO A 80 32.77 -13.58 5.06
C PRO A 80 32.08 -12.54 4.16
N LEU A 81 30.86 -12.86 3.72
CA LEU A 81 29.93 -11.89 3.12
C LEU A 81 28.99 -11.24 4.15
N VAL A 82 29.05 -11.71 5.39
CA VAL A 82 28.64 -10.96 6.59
C VAL A 82 29.79 -11.09 7.59
N THR A 83 30.47 -9.99 7.88
CA THR A 83 31.28 -9.93 9.09
C THR A 83 30.38 -9.35 10.16
N VAL A 84 29.83 -10.20 11.04
CA VAL A 84 29.25 -9.74 12.30
C VAL A 84 30.42 -9.31 13.18
N LEU A 85 30.86 -8.07 12.96
CA LEU A 85 31.70 -7.30 13.87
C LEU A 85 30.79 -6.61 14.88
N ASP A 86 30.05 -7.40 15.66
CA ASP A 86 29.47 -6.89 16.88
C ASP A 86 29.35 -7.99 17.94
N ASP A 87 29.70 -7.62 19.17
CA ASP A 87 29.65 -8.51 20.32
C ASP A 87 28.24 -8.51 20.90
N VAL A 88 27.42 -9.45 20.45
CA VAL A 88 26.07 -9.68 20.99
C VAL A 88 26.05 -10.06 22.48
N SER A 89 27.19 -10.26 23.15
CA SER A 89 27.23 -10.36 24.63
C SER A 89 27.08 -9.00 25.32
N SER A 90 27.18 -7.89 24.59
CA SER A 90 26.79 -6.56 25.05
C SER A 90 25.27 -6.36 25.11
N TRP A 91 24.50 -7.22 24.43
CA TRP A 91 23.04 -7.18 24.47
C TRP A 91 22.57 -7.67 25.84
N GLN A 92 22.14 -6.74 26.69
CA GLN A 92 21.40 -7.13 27.88
C GLN A 92 20.09 -7.79 27.46
N PRO A 93 19.59 -8.81 28.20
CA PRO A 93 18.21 -9.26 28.08
C PRO A 93 17.27 -8.08 28.37
N GLY A 94 16.84 -7.42 27.30
CA GLY A 94 15.99 -6.25 27.26
C GLY A 94 15.17 -6.34 25.99
N GLU A 95 13.88 -6.09 26.12
CA GLU A 95 12.89 -6.44 25.10
C GLU A 95 13.18 -5.74 23.76
N PHE A 96 12.83 -6.41 22.66
CA PHE A 96 12.66 -5.70 21.38
C PHE A 96 11.77 -4.49 21.64
N ARG A 97 12.13 -3.31 21.10
CA ARG A 97 11.37 -2.06 21.31
C ARG A 97 9.88 -2.21 20.95
N TYR A 98 9.57 -3.16 20.07
CA TYR A 98 8.23 -3.56 19.66
C TYR A 98 8.17 -5.09 19.52
N SER A 99 6.98 -5.67 19.53
CA SER A 99 6.79 -7.08 19.16
C SER A 99 6.72 -7.24 17.66
N HIS A 100 7.37 -8.27 17.12
CA HIS A 100 7.46 -8.55 15.69
C HIS A 100 6.83 -9.91 15.37
N PHE A 101 6.19 -10.02 14.21
CA PHE A 101 5.79 -11.32 13.70
C PHE A 101 6.98 -11.99 12.98
N GLY A 102 7.12 -13.30 13.15
CA GLY A 102 8.35 -14.04 12.85
C GLY A 102 8.16 -15.33 12.05
N HIS A 103 6.98 -15.53 11.47
CA HIS A 103 6.62 -16.76 10.77
C HIS A 103 6.01 -16.48 9.39
N VAL A 104 6.13 -17.45 8.48
CA VAL A 104 5.32 -17.54 7.27
C VAL A 104 4.02 -18.26 7.66
N THR A 105 2.86 -17.66 7.46
CA THR A 105 1.56 -18.28 7.77
C THR A 105 0.72 -18.44 6.50
N TYR A 106 0.13 -19.62 6.30
CA TYR A 106 -0.75 -19.93 5.15
C TYR A 106 -0.19 -19.58 3.74
N GLY A 107 1.14 -19.45 3.61
CA GLY A 107 1.81 -19.05 2.37
C GLY A 107 2.14 -17.56 2.24
N VAL A 108 1.81 -16.74 3.23
CA VAL A 108 2.14 -15.31 3.32
C VAL A 108 3.38 -15.13 4.19
N ASP A 109 4.40 -14.41 3.68
CA ASP A 109 5.63 -14.14 4.43
C ASP A 109 5.51 -12.83 5.20
N GLU A 110 5.20 -12.94 6.49
CA GLU A 110 4.99 -11.82 7.40
C GLU A 110 6.17 -11.63 8.38
N ARG A 111 7.33 -12.23 8.07
CA ARG A 111 8.52 -12.16 8.92
C ARG A 111 9.06 -10.74 8.93
N ALA A 112 9.43 -10.26 10.11
CA ALA A 112 9.95 -8.91 10.28
C ALA A 112 11.24 -8.63 9.50
N GLU A 113 11.29 -7.39 9.01
CA GLU A 113 12.38 -6.84 8.23
C GLU A 113 13.56 -6.41 9.12
N VAL A 114 14.77 -6.56 8.60
CA VAL A 114 16.02 -6.40 9.35
C VAL A 114 16.94 -5.39 8.65
N GLY A 115 17.05 -4.19 9.23
CA GLY A 115 17.85 -3.10 8.70
C GLY A 115 19.04 -2.73 9.60
N LEU A 116 20.26 -2.82 9.08
CA LEU A 116 21.44 -2.24 9.72
C LEU A 116 21.54 -0.77 9.34
N LEU A 117 21.58 0.15 10.32
CA LEU A 117 21.71 1.59 10.07
C LEU A 117 23.16 2.07 10.10
N SER A 118 24.00 1.51 10.97
CA SER A 118 25.39 1.97 11.11
C SER A 118 26.22 1.67 9.85
N ARG A 119 27.11 2.60 9.49
CA ARG A 119 28.14 2.38 8.45
C ARG A 119 29.49 2.96 8.88
N ASN A 120 30.56 2.51 8.22
CA ASN A 120 31.93 2.97 8.50
C ASN A 120 32.19 4.42 8.05
N VAL A 121 31.37 4.95 7.14
CA VAL A 121 31.42 6.34 6.68
C VAL A 121 30.07 6.97 7.04
N ARG A 122 30.08 7.97 7.92
CA ARG A 122 28.88 8.70 8.33
C ARG A 122 28.97 10.15 7.86
N ILE A 123 27.92 10.62 7.19
CA ILE A 123 27.67 12.02 6.86
C ILE A 123 26.50 12.42 7.75
N GLU A 124 26.70 13.43 8.59
CA GLU A 124 25.67 13.94 9.48
C GLU A 124 25.62 15.46 9.46
N ALA A 125 24.45 16.00 9.79
CA ALA A 125 24.28 17.43 10.06
C ALA A 125 24.25 17.68 11.58
N GLU A 126 24.93 18.74 12.00
CA GLU A 126 24.82 19.25 13.37
C GLU A 126 23.46 19.96 13.52
N VAL A 127 22.64 19.49 14.46
CA VAL A 127 21.36 20.10 14.82
C VAL A 127 21.43 20.65 16.24
N GLN A 128 20.67 21.70 16.51
CA GLN A 128 20.60 22.30 17.85
C GLN A 128 19.71 21.46 18.79
N ASP A 129 20.04 21.45 20.09
CA ASP A 129 19.26 20.75 21.13
C ASP A 129 17.80 21.23 21.23
N SER A 130 17.53 22.45 20.75
CA SER A 130 16.19 23.04 20.64
C SER A 130 16.01 23.64 19.26
N CYS A 131 14.82 23.49 18.67
CA CYS A 131 14.50 24.11 17.39
C CYS A 131 14.63 25.64 17.44
N TYR A 132 15.14 26.22 16.36
CA TYR A 132 15.28 27.66 16.19
C TYR A 132 14.59 28.09 14.89
N PHE A 133 14.15 29.34 14.83
CA PHE A 133 13.46 29.88 13.66
C PHE A 133 13.81 31.34 13.43
N ASN A 134 13.99 31.70 12.16
CA ASN A 134 14.27 33.05 11.68
C ASN A 134 13.11 33.64 10.87
N ASN A 135 12.09 32.83 10.57
CA ASN A 135 10.90 33.20 9.81
C ASN A 135 9.71 32.29 10.18
N ALA A 136 8.51 32.69 9.79
CA ALA A 136 7.27 31.98 10.11
C ALA A 136 7.20 30.54 9.57
N LYS A 137 7.90 30.23 8.46
CA LYS A 137 7.96 28.85 7.93
C LYS A 137 8.79 27.96 8.83
N GLU A 138 9.95 28.43 9.29
CA GLU A 138 10.77 27.71 10.28
C GLU A 138 10.03 27.57 11.63
N GLU A 139 9.31 28.59 12.07
CA GLU A 139 8.49 28.54 13.30
C GLU A 139 7.41 27.45 13.21
N PHE A 140 6.68 27.39 12.09
CA PHE A 140 5.72 26.33 11.80
C PHE A 140 6.37 24.94 11.73
N LEU A 141 7.54 24.81 11.09
CA LEU A 141 8.27 23.54 11.03
C LEU A 141 8.73 23.08 12.41
N CYS A 142 9.18 23.99 13.27
CA CYS A 142 9.53 23.72 14.67
C CYS A 142 8.34 23.19 15.47
N ASP A 143 7.17 23.85 15.40
CA ASP A 143 5.96 23.42 16.10
C ASP A 143 5.47 22.05 15.59
N ARG A 144 5.48 21.87 14.27
CA ARG A 144 5.02 20.65 13.60
C ARG A 144 5.86 19.41 13.90
N PHE A 145 7.18 19.52 13.81
CA PHE A 145 8.09 18.38 13.89
C PHE A 145 8.78 18.26 15.25
N GLY A 146 8.77 19.31 16.08
CA GLY A 146 9.41 19.34 17.40
C GLY A 146 10.94 19.38 17.36
N VAL A 147 11.53 19.49 16.17
CA VAL A 147 12.98 19.47 15.90
C VAL A 147 13.31 20.46 14.79
N ASP A 148 14.56 20.93 14.75
CA ASP A 148 15.08 21.62 13.57
C ASP A 148 15.08 20.65 12.38
N THR A 149 14.65 21.15 11.21
CA THR A 149 14.57 20.39 9.96
C THR A 149 15.51 20.95 8.89
N PHE A 150 16.57 21.67 9.29
CA PHE A 150 17.60 22.24 8.42
C PHE A 150 18.86 21.37 8.33
N GLY A 151 18.74 20.17 7.77
CA GLY A 151 19.84 19.24 7.59
C GLY A 151 20.80 19.56 6.44
N GLY A 152 21.89 18.79 6.37
CA GLY A 152 22.80 18.76 5.22
C GLY A 152 22.15 18.08 4.02
N HIS A 153 22.67 18.27 2.80
CA HIS A 153 22.14 17.63 1.60
C HIS A 153 23.24 17.29 0.59
N THR A 154 22.98 16.36 -0.32
CA THR A 154 23.85 16.10 -1.46
C THR A 154 23.09 16.30 -2.77
N LYS A 155 23.81 16.64 -3.85
CA LYS A 155 23.23 16.80 -5.19
C LYS A 155 24.26 16.44 -6.25
N VAL A 156 23.92 15.45 -7.07
CA VAL A 156 24.62 15.12 -8.31
C VAL A 156 23.92 15.89 -9.42
N ALA A 157 24.66 16.73 -10.14
CA ALA A 157 24.12 17.58 -11.20
C ALA A 157 24.60 17.09 -12.59
N LEU A 158 24.00 17.64 -13.66
CA LEU A 158 24.37 17.33 -15.04
C LEU A 158 25.89 17.35 -15.27
N GLY A 159 26.42 16.28 -15.86
CA GLY A 159 27.84 16.09 -16.14
C GLY A 159 28.70 15.63 -14.95
N ALA A 160 28.15 15.56 -13.74
CA ALA A 160 28.82 14.95 -12.59
C ALA A 160 28.73 13.41 -12.63
N TRP A 161 29.60 12.77 -11.84
CA TRP A 161 29.63 11.32 -11.68
C TRP A 161 29.67 10.94 -10.19
N ALA A 162 28.74 10.09 -9.77
CA ALA A 162 28.61 9.64 -8.39
C ALA A 162 28.49 8.11 -8.27
N ARG A 163 29.12 7.58 -7.22
CA ARG A 163 28.97 6.23 -6.69
C ARG A 163 29.05 6.35 -5.17
N ILE A 164 27.90 6.33 -4.50
CA ILE A 164 27.81 6.48 -3.05
C ILE A 164 27.41 5.13 -2.48
N GLU A 165 28.32 4.49 -1.74
CA GLU A 165 28.10 3.14 -1.22
C GLU A 165 28.68 2.91 0.16
N GLY A 166 27.90 2.21 1.00
CA GLY A 166 28.26 1.95 2.39
C GLY A 166 28.35 3.21 3.24
N VAL A 167 27.55 4.23 2.94
CA VAL A 167 27.50 5.50 3.68
C VAL A 167 26.25 5.57 4.54
N GLU A 168 26.40 6.03 5.77
CA GLU A 168 25.33 6.40 6.67
C GLU A 168 25.06 7.90 6.55
N LEU A 169 23.80 8.28 6.36
CA LEU A 169 23.34 9.65 6.16
C LEU A 169 22.29 9.96 7.23
N TYR A 170 22.66 10.79 8.20
CA TYR A 170 21.86 11.05 9.41
C TYR A 170 21.56 12.55 9.59
N HIS A 171 20.31 12.92 9.87
CA HIS A 171 19.91 14.34 9.93
C HIS A 171 20.14 15.13 8.63
N LEU A 172 20.02 14.47 7.47
CA LEU A 172 20.08 15.14 6.15
C LEU A 172 18.68 15.49 5.63
N GLY A 173 18.63 16.36 4.62
CA GLY A 173 17.42 16.90 4.01
C GLY A 173 16.95 18.21 4.65
N GLN A 174 16.09 18.96 3.95
CA GLN A 174 15.48 20.19 4.49
C GLN A 174 13.99 20.29 4.16
N GLN A 175 13.11 20.60 5.13
CA GLN A 175 11.68 20.90 4.85
C GLN A 175 11.42 22.36 4.44
N SER A 176 12.35 23.28 4.75
CA SER A 176 12.24 24.67 4.32
C SER A 176 12.53 24.87 2.82
N THR A 177 13.41 24.03 2.24
CA THR A 177 14.04 24.23 0.92
C THR A 177 13.82 23.06 -0.03
N LEU A 178 13.13 23.30 -1.16
CA LEU A 178 12.96 22.29 -2.21
C LEU A 178 14.31 21.95 -2.89
N GLY A 179 14.51 20.69 -3.26
CA GLY A 179 15.74 20.22 -3.90
C GLY A 179 16.92 19.92 -2.96
N SER A 180 16.74 20.10 -1.64
CA SER A 180 17.73 19.78 -0.59
C SER A 180 17.43 18.43 0.06
N TYR A 181 17.97 17.34 -0.50
CA TYR A 181 17.72 15.96 -0.06
C TYR A 181 19.03 15.23 0.31
N PRO A 182 19.00 14.16 1.15
CA PRO A 182 20.18 13.38 1.52
C PRO A 182 20.93 12.83 0.31
N LEU A 183 20.20 12.25 -0.65
CA LEU A 183 20.71 11.70 -1.89
C LEU A 183 19.84 12.16 -3.07
N HIS A 184 20.42 12.92 -4.01
CA HIS A 184 19.68 13.55 -5.10
C HIS A 184 20.44 13.47 -6.42
N TYR A 185 19.89 12.78 -7.43
CA TYR A 185 20.27 12.97 -8.83
C TYR A 185 19.38 14.05 -9.46
N HIS A 186 19.95 15.19 -9.84
CA HIS A 186 19.21 16.35 -10.35
C HIS A 186 19.60 16.64 -11.81
N MET A 187 18.67 16.35 -12.72
CA MET A 187 18.74 16.64 -14.15
C MET A 187 20.01 16.08 -14.82
N CYS A 188 20.40 14.84 -14.48
CA CYS A 188 21.68 14.25 -14.92
C CYS A 188 21.64 13.61 -16.32
N ASP A 189 20.48 13.59 -16.99
CA ASP A 189 20.23 12.80 -18.19
C ASP A 189 20.58 11.32 -18.00
N VAL A 190 21.41 10.72 -18.85
CA VAL A 190 21.64 9.26 -18.90
C VAL A 190 22.94 8.91 -18.17
N ILE A 191 22.85 8.20 -17.04
CA ILE A 191 23.97 7.94 -16.11
C ILE A 191 24.32 6.46 -15.87
N PRO A 192 24.54 5.65 -16.92
CA PRO A 192 24.75 4.21 -16.79
C PRO A 192 25.96 3.87 -15.92
N GLY A 193 25.74 3.11 -14.85
CA GLY A 193 26.79 2.69 -13.94
C GLY A 193 27.13 3.69 -12.82
N GLN A 194 26.33 4.75 -12.65
CA GLN A 194 26.25 5.53 -11.41
C GLN A 194 25.24 4.89 -10.45
N TYR A 195 25.48 5.00 -9.13
CA TYR A 195 24.65 4.33 -8.15
C TYR A 195 24.64 4.95 -6.75
N PHE A 196 23.54 4.72 -6.04
CA PHE A 196 23.47 4.81 -4.58
C PHE A 196 23.17 3.40 -4.05
N LYS A 197 24.14 2.79 -3.34
CA LYS A 197 24.08 1.37 -2.97
C LYS A 197 24.46 1.07 -1.51
N ASN A 198 23.74 0.20 -0.82
CA ASN A 198 24.08 -0.24 0.54
C ASN A 198 24.26 0.93 1.54
N ASN A 199 23.60 2.07 1.31
CA ASN A 199 23.61 3.19 2.23
C ASN A 199 22.55 2.99 3.31
N ALA A 200 22.66 3.76 4.39
CA ALA A 200 21.63 3.88 5.41
C ALA A 200 21.26 5.36 5.55
N ILE A 201 20.01 5.72 5.30
CA ILE A 201 19.52 7.10 5.42
C ILE A 201 18.44 7.11 6.50
N TRP A 202 18.71 7.78 7.62
CA TRP A 202 17.81 7.68 8.78
C TRP A 202 17.72 8.96 9.62
N ASP A 203 16.58 9.13 10.29
CA ASP A 203 16.15 10.41 10.89
C ASP A 203 16.35 11.57 9.89
N SER A 204 15.84 11.40 8.67
CA SER A 204 16.03 12.35 7.58
C SER A 204 14.94 13.42 7.62
N PHE A 205 15.34 14.69 7.64
CA PHE A 205 14.43 15.85 7.57
C PHE A 205 13.89 16.11 6.16
N SER A 206 14.17 15.23 5.19
CA SER A 206 13.48 15.21 3.91
C SER A 206 13.39 13.79 3.35
N ARG A 207 13.04 13.71 2.07
CA ARG A 207 12.96 12.47 1.28
C ARG A 207 14.22 11.65 1.41
N CYS A 208 14.13 10.35 1.22
CA CYS A 208 15.29 9.48 1.36
C CYS A 208 16.22 9.57 0.15
N ILE A 209 15.67 9.35 -1.05
CA ILE A 209 16.39 9.39 -2.33
C ILE A 209 15.50 10.05 -3.38
N THR A 210 15.98 11.10 -4.04
CA THR A 210 15.29 11.75 -5.16
C THR A 210 16.03 11.51 -6.47
N ILE A 211 15.28 11.17 -7.51
CA ILE A 211 15.73 11.14 -8.89
C ILE A 211 14.86 12.13 -9.68
N HIS A 212 15.51 13.10 -10.30
CA HIS A 212 14.88 14.17 -11.06
C HIS A 212 15.53 14.27 -12.44
N GLY A 213 14.74 14.17 -13.52
CA GLY A 213 15.20 14.31 -14.91
C GLY A 213 16.36 13.37 -15.30
N THR A 214 16.43 12.19 -14.71
CA THR A 214 17.59 11.29 -14.77
C THR A 214 17.20 9.85 -15.12
N ASP A 215 17.95 9.26 -16.04
CA ASP A 215 17.75 7.93 -16.64
C ASP A 215 18.93 6.99 -16.30
N ASN A 216 18.69 5.68 -16.16
CA ASN A 216 19.70 4.62 -15.91
C ASN A 216 20.48 4.69 -14.57
N ALA A 217 19.94 5.31 -13.53
CA ALA A 217 20.50 5.23 -12.18
C ALA A 217 20.26 3.86 -11.53
N THR A 218 21.20 3.38 -10.70
CA THR A 218 20.99 2.18 -9.85
C THR A 218 20.86 2.56 -8.38
N ILE A 219 19.72 2.25 -7.78
CA ILE A 219 19.40 2.44 -6.36
C ILE A 219 19.18 1.05 -5.76
N SER A 220 20.17 0.51 -5.03
CA SER A 220 20.05 -0.86 -4.51
C SER A 220 20.55 -1.08 -3.08
N ASP A 221 19.96 -2.04 -2.39
CA ASP A 221 20.42 -2.49 -1.07
C ASP A 221 20.43 -1.39 0.02
N ASN A 222 19.77 -0.25 -0.20
CA ASN A 222 19.75 0.88 0.75
C ASN A 222 18.71 0.64 1.84
N VAL A 223 19.03 1.07 3.07
CA VAL A 223 18.09 1.12 4.19
C VAL A 223 17.67 2.56 4.43
N CYS A 224 16.37 2.79 4.58
CA CYS A 224 15.75 4.08 4.85
C CYS A 224 14.83 3.93 6.05
N PHE A 225 14.98 4.77 7.07
CA PHE A 225 14.19 4.68 8.30
C PHE A 225 13.86 6.05 8.89
N ASN A 226 12.58 6.31 9.16
CA ASN A 226 12.10 7.55 9.79
C ASN A 226 12.52 8.81 9.01
N HIS A 227 11.80 9.10 7.91
CA HIS A 227 12.12 10.21 7.01
C HIS A 227 10.88 11.06 6.67
N ILE A 228 11.08 12.36 6.46
CA ILE A 228 10.00 13.34 6.25
C ILE A 228 9.73 13.58 4.75
N GLY A 229 8.51 13.35 4.31
CA GLY A 229 8.11 13.38 2.90
C GLY A 229 8.36 12.05 2.20
N HIS A 230 8.10 11.98 0.88
CA HIS A 230 8.21 10.73 0.11
C HIS A 230 9.57 10.01 0.28
N GLY A 231 9.60 8.68 0.25
CA GLY A 231 10.84 7.91 0.46
C GLY A 231 11.80 7.96 -0.72
N ILE A 232 11.50 7.16 -1.74
CA ILE A 232 12.17 7.17 -3.04
C ILE A 232 11.23 7.87 -4.04
N PHE A 233 11.70 8.97 -4.63
CA PHE A 233 10.83 9.94 -5.33
C PHE A 233 11.32 10.23 -6.75
N LEU A 234 10.44 10.00 -7.75
CA LEU A 234 10.63 10.43 -9.14
C LEU A 234 9.89 11.75 -9.39
N GLU A 235 10.65 12.83 -9.59
CA GLU A 235 10.13 14.20 -9.51
C GLU A 235 9.27 14.62 -10.72
N ASP A 236 9.69 14.34 -11.95
CA ASP A 236 9.14 15.00 -13.14
C ASP A 236 8.53 14.05 -14.21
N SER A 237 8.29 12.75 -13.94
CA SER A 237 7.76 11.79 -14.95
C SER A 237 8.63 11.70 -16.23
N ALA A 238 9.93 11.82 -16.03
CA ALA A 238 10.95 11.87 -17.08
C ALA A 238 11.99 10.77 -16.92
N GLU A 239 12.04 10.16 -15.73
CA GLU A 239 13.07 9.30 -15.20
C GLU A 239 12.82 7.85 -15.63
N ARG A 240 13.64 7.30 -16.53
CA ARG A 240 13.44 5.95 -17.11
C ARG A 240 14.66 5.05 -16.92
N TRP A 241 14.39 3.74 -16.97
CA TRP A 241 15.36 2.66 -16.88
C TRP A 241 16.18 2.70 -15.59
N ASN A 242 15.68 3.37 -14.55
CA ASN A 242 16.28 3.33 -13.23
C ASN A 242 15.95 1.99 -12.57
N ILE A 243 16.91 1.48 -11.79
CA ILE A 243 16.83 0.19 -11.11
C ILE A 243 16.65 0.45 -9.62
N PHE A 244 15.52 0.02 -9.07
CA PHE A 244 15.22 0.00 -7.64
C PHE A 244 15.21 -1.46 -7.18
N HIS A 245 16.23 -1.86 -6.41
CA HIS A 245 16.45 -3.28 -6.10
C HIS A 245 16.85 -3.53 -4.64
N ARG A 246 16.08 -4.36 -3.91
CA ARG A 246 16.35 -4.71 -2.50
C ARG A 246 16.54 -3.51 -1.55
N ASN A 247 15.84 -2.40 -1.78
CA ASN A 247 15.85 -1.29 -0.82
C ASN A 247 14.79 -1.55 0.26
N LEU A 248 15.15 -1.33 1.52
CA LEU A 248 14.27 -1.39 2.69
C LEU A 248 13.93 0.03 3.10
N VAL A 249 12.70 0.50 2.83
CA VAL A 249 12.30 1.88 3.10
C VAL A 249 11.10 1.89 4.05
N LEU A 250 11.30 2.52 5.21
CA LEU A 250 10.46 2.38 6.40
C LEU A 250 10.17 3.71 7.10
N GLY A 251 9.00 3.82 7.72
CA GLY A 251 8.69 4.92 8.63
C GLY A 251 8.55 6.27 7.93
N THR A 252 7.95 6.28 6.75
CA THR A 252 7.70 7.47 5.96
C THR A 252 6.65 8.36 6.64
N VAL A 253 7.00 9.59 7.02
CA VAL A 253 6.06 10.55 7.65
C VAL A 253 5.76 11.73 6.75
N HIS A 254 4.58 12.33 6.88
CA HIS A 254 4.18 13.46 6.02
C HIS A 254 5.11 14.66 6.16
N GLY A 255 5.48 15.23 5.01
CA GLY A 255 6.28 16.43 4.89
C GLY A 255 5.44 17.70 4.80
N THR A 256 6.07 18.72 4.20
CA THR A 256 5.51 20.04 3.86
C THR A 256 6.12 20.60 2.56
N LEU A 257 6.79 19.78 1.76
CA LEU A 257 7.57 20.24 0.60
C LEU A 257 6.77 20.21 -0.70
N LEU A 258 5.91 19.19 -0.86
CA LEU A 258 5.00 19.06 -1.99
C LEU A 258 3.60 18.81 -1.45
N TRP A 259 2.58 19.24 -2.19
CA TRP A 259 1.20 18.94 -1.84
C TRP A 259 0.93 17.43 -1.78
N SER A 260 1.66 16.63 -2.57
CA SER A 260 1.58 15.16 -2.54
C SER A 260 2.12 14.50 -1.27
N ASP A 261 2.96 15.16 -0.46
CA ASP A 261 3.45 14.64 0.83
C ASP A 261 3.02 15.42 2.08
N THR A 262 2.29 16.52 1.91
CA THR A 262 1.73 17.32 3.00
C THR A 262 0.43 16.67 3.54
N ARG A 263 0.05 16.89 4.81
CA ARG A 263 -1.31 16.49 5.28
C ARG A 263 -2.28 17.65 5.09
N THR A 264 -3.54 17.28 4.99
CA THR A 264 -4.72 18.16 4.85
C THR A 264 -4.71 19.32 5.86
N SER A 265 -4.39 19.02 7.13
CA SER A 265 -4.38 19.96 8.26
C SER A 265 -3.26 21.00 8.22
N ASP A 266 -2.24 20.75 7.39
CA ASP A 266 -0.98 21.49 7.36
C ASP A 266 -0.86 22.38 6.12
N CYS A 267 -1.91 22.41 5.30
CA CYS A 267 -1.96 23.20 4.09
C CYS A 267 -2.36 24.65 4.36
N GLU A 268 -1.61 25.59 3.79
CA GLU A 268 -1.91 27.03 3.85
C GLU A 268 -3.26 27.40 3.19
N ASP A 269 -3.74 26.56 2.27
CA ASP A 269 -5.06 26.64 1.64
C ASP A 269 -5.83 25.31 1.85
N PRO A 270 -6.74 25.25 2.83
CA PRO A 270 -7.53 24.05 3.11
C PRO A 270 -8.48 23.66 1.97
N ASP A 271 -9.01 24.61 1.18
CA ASP A 271 -9.98 24.29 0.13
C ASP A 271 -9.29 23.62 -1.07
N HIS A 272 -8.06 24.02 -1.40
CA HIS A 272 -7.25 23.31 -2.38
C HIS A 272 -6.76 21.94 -1.88
N CYS A 273 -6.34 21.79 -0.61
CA CYS A 273 -5.96 20.46 -0.10
C CYS A 273 -7.14 19.52 0.15
N ASN A 274 -8.33 20.02 0.50
CA ASN A 274 -9.55 19.19 0.61
C ASN A 274 -10.05 18.71 -0.76
N SER A 275 -9.67 19.34 -1.87
CA SER A 275 -9.90 18.80 -3.21
C SER A 275 -9.03 17.57 -3.53
N LEU A 276 -8.08 17.26 -2.64
CA LEU A 276 -6.95 16.39 -2.88
C LEU A 276 -6.75 15.29 -1.83
N SER A 277 -7.35 15.41 -0.64
CA SER A 277 -7.07 14.54 0.50
C SER A 277 -8.32 14.13 1.27
N SER A 278 -8.25 12.93 1.87
CA SER A 278 -9.36 12.14 2.38
C SER A 278 -10.26 12.87 3.39
N LEU A 279 -11.40 13.35 2.90
CA LEU A 279 -12.60 13.51 3.71
C LEU A 279 -13.82 13.09 2.89
N VAL A 280 -14.72 12.31 3.49
CA VAL A 280 -15.98 11.87 2.87
C VAL A 280 -16.95 13.07 2.81
N VAL A 281 -16.65 14.03 1.95
CA VAL A 281 -17.63 14.98 1.47
C VAL A 281 -18.29 14.35 0.26
N VAL A 282 -19.56 13.97 0.42
CA VAL A 282 -20.40 13.61 -0.72
C VAL A 282 -20.68 14.90 -1.50
N VAL A 283 -19.75 15.30 -2.37
CA VAL A 283 -19.98 16.39 -3.32
C VAL A 283 -20.95 15.85 -4.37
N VAL A 284 -22.24 15.97 -4.08
CA VAL A 284 -23.30 15.62 -5.03
C VAL A 284 -23.29 16.64 -6.17
N VAL A 285 -22.43 16.43 -7.16
CA VAL A 285 -22.51 17.14 -8.43
C VAL A 285 -23.74 16.60 -9.16
N VAL A 286 -24.90 17.25 -8.95
CA VAL A 286 -26.15 16.91 -9.63
C VAL A 286 -26.06 17.38 -11.09
N VAL A 287 -25.56 16.54 -11.99
CA VAL A 287 -25.64 16.83 -13.43
C VAL A 287 -27.03 16.46 -13.92
N VAL A 288 -27.88 17.49 -14.09
CA VAL A 288 -29.25 17.36 -14.60
C VAL A 288 -29.24 17.32 -16.12
N VAL A 289 -29.24 16.13 -16.72
CA VAL A 289 -29.37 15.96 -18.17
C VAL A 289 -30.86 15.84 -18.51
N VAL A 290 -31.40 16.85 -19.19
CA VAL A 290 -32.79 16.87 -19.65
C VAL A 290 -32.87 16.35 -21.09
N VAL A 291 -33.33 15.10 -21.25
CA VAL A 291 -33.54 14.49 -22.56
C VAL A 291 -35.01 14.63 -22.94
N VAL A 292 -35.28 15.34 -24.04
CA VAL A 292 -36.63 15.53 -24.58
C VAL A 292 -36.86 14.52 -25.71
N VAL A 293 -37.67 13.50 -25.44
CA VAL A 293 -38.04 12.48 -26.43
C VAL A 293 -39.42 12.82 -26.99
N VAL A 294 -39.48 13.08 -28.30
CA VAL A 294 -40.74 13.36 -29.00
C VAL A 294 -41.23 12.07 -29.67
N VAL A 295 -42.30 11.49 -29.14
CA VAL A 295 -42.94 10.28 -29.68
C VAL A 295 -44.17 10.70 -30.47
N VAL A 296 -44.16 10.43 -31.78
CA VAL A 296 -45.31 10.69 -32.65
C VAL A 296 -46.10 9.39 -32.84
N VAL A 297 -47.32 9.35 -32.32
CA VAL A 297 -48.23 8.21 -32.45
C VAL A 297 -49.35 8.58 -33.41
N VAL A 298 -49.53 7.79 -34.47
CA VAL A 298 -50.58 8.00 -35.47
C VAL A 298 -51.66 6.94 -35.28
N VAL A 299 -52.88 7.35 -34.95
CA VAL A 299 -54.01 6.45 -34.73
C VAL A 299 -55.15 6.78 -35.69
N VAL A 300 -55.40 5.87 -36.64
CA VAL A 300 -56.47 5.83 -37.64
C VAL A 300 -56.50 7.02 -38.62
N VAL A 301 -56.57 8.28 -38.17
CA VAL A 301 -56.28 9.49 -38.98
C VAL A 301 -55.70 10.65 -38.15
N VAL A 302 -55.49 10.49 -36.84
CA VAL A 302 -55.06 11.57 -35.93
C VAL A 302 -53.58 11.39 -35.57
N VAL A 303 -52.79 12.45 -35.73
CA VAL A 303 -51.40 12.52 -35.30
C VAL A 303 -51.36 13.10 -33.89
N VAL A 304 -50.91 12.31 -32.92
CA VAL A 304 -50.70 12.76 -31.54
C VAL A 304 -49.21 12.82 -31.26
N VAL A 305 -48.71 14.01 -30.91
CA VAL A 305 -47.32 14.24 -30.54
C VAL A 305 -47.24 14.23 -29.01
N VAL A 306 -46.55 13.23 -28.45
CA VAL A 306 -46.30 13.11 -27.02
C VAL A 306 -44.85 13.49 -26.75
N VAL A 307 -44.65 14.53 -25.93
CA VAL A 307 -43.32 14.97 -25.50
C VAL A 307 -43.04 14.39 -24.11
N VAL A 308 -42.07 13.48 -24.03
CA VAL A 308 -41.61 12.87 -22.78
C VAL A 308 -40.30 13.54 -22.38
N VAL A 309 -40.28 14.15 -21.20
CA VAL A 309 -39.07 14.76 -20.64
C VAL A 309 -38.47 13.80 -19.62
N VAL A 310 -37.32 13.22 -19.94
CA VAL A 310 -36.56 12.35 -19.06
C VAL A 310 -35.46 13.18 -18.41
N VAL A 311 -35.44 13.21 -17.08
CA VAL A 311 -34.42 13.93 -16.30
C VAL A 311 -33.47 12.89 -15.71
N VAL A 312 -32.26 12.80 -16.23
CA VAL A 312 -31.20 11.93 -15.69
C VAL A 312 -30.35 12.76 -14.74
N VAL A 313 -30.20 12.29 -13.51
CA VAL A 313 -29.31 12.88 -12.50
C VAL A 313 -28.10 11.99 -12.36
N VAL A 314 -26.94 12.45 -12.86
CA VAL A 314 -25.66 11.76 -12.65
C VAL A 314 -25.01 12.33 -11.39
N VAL A 315 -24.53 11.47 -10.50
CA VAL A 315 -23.75 11.83 -9.30
C VAL A 315 -22.35 11.25 -9.45
N VAL A 316 -21.33 12.08 -9.33
CA VAL A 316 -19.92 11.69 -9.50
C VAL A 316 -19.22 11.70 -8.13
N VAL A 317 -18.62 10.57 -7.76
CA VAL A 317 -17.73 10.46 -6.59
C VAL A 317 -16.29 10.45 -7.09
N VAL A 318 -15.48 11.35 -6.54
CA VAL A 318 -14.07 11.54 -6.89
C VAL A 318 -13.22 11.04 -5.72
N VAL A 319 -12.29 10.13 -6.00
CA VAL A 319 -11.23 9.73 -5.05
C VAL A 319 -9.95 10.41 -5.51
N VAL A 320 -9.21 11.02 -4.58
CA VAL A 320 -8.02 11.84 -4.87
C VAL A 320 -6.94 11.53 -3.85
N VAL A 321 -5.70 11.37 -4.32
CA VAL A 321 -4.55 11.02 -3.49
C VAL A 321 -3.74 12.25 -3.11
N VAL A 322 -3.76 12.56 -1.82
CA VAL A 322 -2.69 13.27 -1.11
C VAL A 322 -2.43 12.50 0.18
N ALA A 323 -1.47 11.60 0.08
CA ALA A 323 -0.90 10.87 1.17
C ALA A 323 0.58 10.64 0.87
N VAL A 324 1.44 10.72 1.89
CA VAL A 324 2.88 10.50 1.72
C VAL A 324 3.15 9.05 1.28
N VAL A 325 4.24 8.82 0.55
CA VAL A 325 4.48 7.55 -0.15
C VAL A 325 5.91 7.07 0.01
N VAL A 326 6.10 5.79 0.26
CA VAL A 326 7.44 5.18 0.35
C VAL A 326 8.14 5.19 -1.01
N TYR A 327 7.45 4.81 -2.09
CA TYR A 327 7.96 4.91 -3.48
C TYR A 327 6.96 5.67 -4.36
N TRP A 328 7.34 6.88 -4.79
CA TRP A 328 6.57 7.70 -5.72
C TRP A 328 7.11 7.53 -7.14
N ILE A 329 6.41 6.73 -7.95
CA ILE A 329 6.85 6.35 -9.30
C ILE A 329 5.93 6.99 -10.33
N THR A 330 6.47 7.99 -11.03
CA THR A 330 5.74 8.77 -12.04
C THR A 330 5.96 8.28 -13.46
N ARG A 331 6.72 7.19 -13.67
CA ARG A 331 7.11 6.71 -15.00
C ARG A 331 7.23 5.17 -15.06
N PRO A 332 6.55 4.47 -16.01
CA PRO A 332 6.48 3.00 -16.02
C PRO A 332 7.75 2.28 -16.49
N GLU A 333 8.64 2.94 -17.25
CA GLU A 333 9.87 2.35 -17.80
C GLU A 333 10.97 2.06 -16.76
N ASN A 334 10.64 1.74 -15.51
CA ASN A 334 11.61 1.50 -14.43
C ASN A 334 11.54 0.06 -13.90
N TYR A 335 12.65 -0.44 -13.34
CA TYR A 335 12.77 -1.78 -12.80
C TYR A 335 12.64 -1.74 -11.27
N ILE A 336 11.54 -2.25 -10.72
CA ILE A 336 11.23 -2.18 -9.28
C ILE A 336 11.13 -3.61 -8.74
N THR A 337 12.20 -4.07 -8.09
CA THR A 337 12.37 -5.48 -7.74
C THR A 337 12.82 -5.73 -6.30
N ASP A 338 12.19 -6.70 -5.63
CA ASP A 338 12.58 -7.18 -4.30
C ASP A 338 12.67 -6.07 -3.22
N ASN A 339 11.96 -4.95 -3.39
CA ASN A 339 11.99 -3.83 -2.45
C ASN A 339 10.93 -3.98 -1.36
N VAL A 340 11.19 -3.38 -0.20
CA VAL A 340 10.24 -3.31 0.91
C VAL A 340 9.77 -1.86 1.10
N ALA A 341 8.45 -1.69 1.22
CA ALA A 341 7.77 -0.42 1.41
C ALA A 341 6.77 -0.48 2.57
N ALA A 342 7.16 -0.04 3.77
CA ALA A 342 6.33 -0.25 4.95
C ALA A 342 6.34 0.88 5.99
N GLY A 343 5.27 0.98 6.78
CA GLY A 343 5.20 1.94 7.89
C GLY A 343 5.05 3.39 7.43
N SER A 344 4.50 3.61 6.23
CA SER A 344 4.13 4.96 5.77
C SER A 344 2.93 5.49 6.54
N ASP A 345 2.89 6.79 6.84
CA ASP A 345 1.65 7.46 7.24
C ASP A 345 0.63 7.50 6.08
N GLY A 346 1.04 7.22 4.83
CA GLY A 346 0.18 7.08 3.65
C GLY A 346 0.36 5.75 2.92
N HIS A 347 0.71 5.77 1.63
CA HIS A 347 0.84 4.55 0.81
C HIS A 347 2.26 3.95 0.85
N GLY A 348 2.35 2.67 0.52
CA GLY A 348 3.61 1.96 0.21
C GLY A 348 4.20 2.41 -1.13
N ILE A 349 3.73 1.84 -2.23
CA ILE A 349 4.18 2.17 -3.59
C ILE A 349 3.03 2.82 -4.37
N VAL A 350 3.26 3.99 -4.97
CA VAL A 350 2.34 4.65 -5.91
C VAL A 350 2.90 4.59 -7.33
N LEU A 351 2.10 4.08 -8.26
CA LEU A 351 2.29 4.20 -9.71
C LEU A 351 1.27 5.22 -10.24
N ALA A 352 1.69 6.47 -10.40
CA ALA A 352 0.82 7.58 -10.84
C ALA A 352 1.50 8.35 -11.99
N PHE A 353 1.11 8.05 -13.23
CA PHE A 353 1.82 8.53 -14.41
C PHE A 353 1.34 9.91 -14.86
N ALA A 354 2.22 10.69 -15.50
CA ALA A 354 1.89 12.00 -16.05
C ALA A 354 1.61 11.96 -17.55
N ASP A 355 0.78 12.89 -18.04
CA ASP A 355 0.56 13.06 -19.49
C ASP A 355 1.83 13.45 -20.24
N VAL A 356 2.67 14.23 -19.58
CA VAL A 356 3.90 14.82 -20.10
C VAL A 356 4.93 14.85 -18.97
N PRO A 357 6.23 14.85 -19.28
CA PRO A 357 7.24 15.22 -18.31
C PRO A 357 6.92 16.60 -17.71
N LEU A 358 7.14 16.77 -16.42
CA LEU A 358 6.79 17.98 -15.67
C LEU A 358 8.01 18.91 -15.57
N GLY A 359 7.82 20.03 -14.85
CA GLY A 359 8.90 20.86 -14.32
C GLY A 359 10.01 21.22 -15.30
N GLN A 360 11.25 20.97 -14.87
CA GLN A 360 12.45 21.23 -15.68
C GLN A 360 12.62 20.19 -16.79
N SER A 361 12.10 18.98 -16.57
CA SER A 361 12.26 17.87 -17.50
C SER A 361 11.46 18.04 -18.80
N TYR A 362 10.32 18.76 -18.79
CA TYR A 362 9.53 19.02 -20.01
C TYR A 362 10.39 19.59 -21.15
N ALA A 363 11.09 20.71 -20.88
CA ALA A 363 11.96 21.34 -21.87
C ALA A 363 13.16 20.45 -22.23
N ARG A 364 13.77 19.77 -21.24
CA ARG A 364 14.94 18.91 -21.46
C ARG A 364 14.62 17.69 -22.33
N GLN A 365 13.45 17.08 -22.19
CA GLN A 365 13.02 15.94 -23.00
C GLN A 365 12.71 16.36 -24.45
N ILE A 366 12.23 17.60 -24.68
CA ILE A 366 12.09 18.17 -26.03
C ILE A 366 13.47 18.37 -26.67
N GLU A 367 14.41 19.01 -25.96
CA GLU A 367 15.79 19.24 -26.45
C GLU A 367 16.50 17.92 -26.81
N ARG A 368 16.29 16.87 -26.01
CA ARG A 368 16.85 15.53 -26.26
C ARG A 368 16.14 14.73 -27.35
N GLY A 369 15.03 15.23 -27.92
CA GLY A 369 14.23 14.50 -28.91
C GLY A 369 13.49 13.28 -28.36
N LEU A 370 13.20 13.28 -27.05
CA LEU A 370 12.59 12.15 -26.31
C LEU A 370 11.17 12.46 -25.80
N TYR A 371 10.68 13.68 -26.00
CA TYR A 371 9.31 14.05 -25.67
C TYR A 371 8.30 13.31 -26.54
N THR A 372 7.29 12.72 -25.92
CA THR A 372 6.10 12.16 -26.60
C THR A 372 4.90 12.31 -25.69
N TYR A 373 3.88 13.01 -26.19
CA TYR A 373 2.63 13.28 -25.48
C TYR A 373 1.92 11.99 -25.08
N MET A 374 1.47 11.90 -23.82
CA MET A 374 0.79 10.75 -23.20
C MET A 374 1.55 9.42 -23.27
N SER A 375 2.86 9.44 -23.55
CA SER A 375 3.67 8.21 -23.69
C SER A 375 3.59 7.29 -22.47
N ALA A 376 3.61 7.83 -21.24
CA ALA A 376 3.53 7.01 -20.03
C ALA A 376 2.19 6.25 -19.87
N GLN A 377 1.09 6.73 -20.48
CA GLN A 377 -0.20 6.03 -20.48
C GLN A 377 -0.16 4.76 -21.34
N TYR A 378 0.57 4.82 -22.46
CA TYR A 378 0.68 3.74 -23.45
C TYR A 378 1.88 2.82 -23.22
N THR A 379 2.75 3.12 -22.26
CA THR A 379 3.91 2.28 -21.95
C THR A 379 3.58 1.30 -20.82
N LYS A 380 3.82 0.01 -21.07
CA LYS A 380 3.72 -1.04 -20.04
C LYS A 380 4.68 -0.77 -18.87
N VAL A 381 4.33 -1.23 -17.67
CA VAL A 381 5.28 -1.29 -16.55
C VAL A 381 6.38 -2.28 -16.93
N GLU A 382 7.64 -1.85 -16.87
CA GLU A 382 8.75 -2.64 -17.44
C GLU A 382 9.05 -3.90 -16.62
N LEU A 383 9.31 -3.75 -15.32
CA LEU A 383 9.48 -4.87 -14.40
C LEU A 383 9.07 -4.49 -12.98
N PHE A 384 8.11 -5.22 -12.42
CA PHE A 384 7.64 -5.02 -11.05
C PHE A 384 7.44 -6.38 -10.38
N THR A 385 8.41 -6.83 -9.56
CA THR A 385 8.33 -8.18 -8.98
C THR A 385 9.00 -8.30 -7.61
N GLY A 386 8.53 -9.22 -6.76
CA GLY A 386 9.16 -9.54 -5.47
C GLY A 386 9.00 -8.47 -4.39
N ASN A 387 8.27 -7.39 -4.66
CA ASN A 387 8.17 -6.26 -3.73
C ASN A 387 7.20 -6.59 -2.56
N VAL A 388 7.58 -6.16 -1.36
CA VAL A 388 6.82 -6.31 -0.12
C VAL A 388 6.23 -4.95 0.28
N MET A 389 4.94 -4.90 0.60
CA MET A 389 4.25 -3.66 1.03
C MET A 389 3.37 -3.92 2.25
N HIS A 390 3.72 -3.39 3.42
CA HIS A 390 2.94 -3.66 4.63
C HIS A 390 2.84 -2.50 5.60
N SER A 391 1.88 -2.56 6.53
CA SER A 391 1.80 -1.57 7.63
C SER A 391 1.72 -0.11 7.17
N ASN A 392 1.18 0.16 5.99
CA ASN A 392 1.03 1.52 5.45
C ASN A 392 -0.35 2.08 5.84
N GLY A 393 -0.41 3.39 6.15
CA GLY A 393 -1.60 4.10 6.63
C GLY A 393 -2.73 4.29 5.61
N ASP A 394 -2.54 3.87 4.36
CA ASP A 394 -3.59 3.77 3.35
C ASP A 394 -3.42 2.45 2.56
N SER A 395 -2.73 2.49 1.41
CA SER A 395 -2.64 1.35 0.49
C SER A 395 -1.23 0.79 0.38
N GLY A 396 -1.09 -0.53 0.27
CA GLY A 396 0.19 -1.18 -0.03
C GLY A 396 0.72 -0.79 -1.41
N LEU A 397 -0.06 -1.07 -2.45
CA LEU A 397 0.14 -0.60 -3.82
C LEU A 397 -1.06 0.25 -4.27
N TRP A 398 -0.78 1.41 -4.82
CA TRP A 398 -1.76 2.26 -5.47
C TRP A 398 -1.36 2.46 -6.94
N PHE A 399 -2.12 1.87 -7.86
CA PHE A 399 -1.94 2.02 -9.31
C PHE A 399 -3.16 2.69 -9.93
N ASP A 400 -3.30 3.98 -9.65
CA ASP A 400 -4.35 4.85 -10.16
C ASP A 400 -3.89 6.31 -10.10
N SER A 401 -4.74 7.23 -10.56
CA SER A 401 -4.53 8.66 -10.70
C SER A 401 -3.56 9.04 -11.82
N ARG A 402 -3.70 10.29 -12.28
CA ARG A 402 -2.89 10.89 -13.33
C ARG A 402 -2.35 12.24 -12.85
N VAL A 403 -1.05 12.46 -13.00
CA VAL A 403 -0.42 13.77 -12.73
C VAL A 403 -0.63 14.65 -13.95
N SER A 404 -1.33 15.78 -13.81
CA SER A 404 -1.89 16.53 -14.95
C SER A 404 -1.28 17.92 -15.04
N TYR A 405 -0.78 18.29 -16.23
CA TYR A 405 -0.27 19.62 -16.48
C TYR A 405 -1.39 20.57 -16.92
N GLY A 406 -1.79 21.53 -16.08
CA GLY A 406 -2.48 22.75 -16.56
C GLY A 406 -3.87 22.55 -17.18
N GLU A 407 -4.78 21.82 -16.54
CA GLU A 407 -6.17 21.67 -17.02
C GLU A 407 -7.20 22.40 -16.13
N LYS A 408 -8.36 22.76 -16.68
CA LYS A 408 -9.49 23.28 -15.90
C LYS A 408 -10.36 22.14 -15.34
N HIS A 409 -10.42 22.00 -14.02
CA HIS A 409 -11.41 21.18 -13.33
C HIS A 409 -12.44 22.08 -12.63
N ASN A 410 -13.74 21.87 -12.88
CA ASN A 410 -14.84 22.70 -12.36
C ASN A 410 -14.67 24.22 -12.56
N GLY A 411 -13.94 24.63 -13.61
CA GLY A 411 -13.64 26.03 -13.92
C GLY A 411 -12.35 26.58 -13.30
N VAL A 412 -11.76 25.87 -12.33
CA VAL A 412 -10.49 26.18 -11.64
C VAL A 412 -9.33 25.53 -12.38
N TRP A 413 -8.20 26.23 -12.51
CA TRP A 413 -6.99 25.67 -13.14
C TRP A 413 -6.21 24.81 -12.14
N VAL A 414 -5.99 23.54 -12.47
CA VAL A 414 -4.94 22.71 -11.85
C VAL A 414 -3.60 23.28 -12.29
N LYS A 415 -2.70 23.57 -11.34
CA LYS A 415 -1.37 24.10 -11.67
C LYS A 415 -0.49 23.04 -12.37
N PRO A 416 0.57 23.43 -13.10
CA PRO A 416 1.56 22.53 -13.70
C PRO A 416 2.21 21.49 -12.77
N ASP A 417 2.22 21.77 -11.47
CA ASP A 417 2.75 20.98 -10.35
C ASP A 417 1.63 20.33 -9.50
N GLY A 418 0.39 20.40 -9.96
CA GLY A 418 -0.80 19.85 -9.31
C GLY A 418 -1.12 18.42 -9.75
N VAL A 419 -0.98 17.49 -8.82
CA VAL A 419 -1.86 16.31 -8.69
C VAL A 419 -3.34 16.80 -8.55
N ILE A 420 -4.41 16.16 -9.05
CA ILE A 420 -4.63 14.87 -9.74
C ILE A 420 -5.89 14.95 -10.67
N LYS A 421 -6.03 14.03 -11.65
CA LYS A 421 -7.36 13.55 -12.12
C LYS A 421 -7.63 12.14 -11.59
N SER A 422 -8.85 11.87 -11.11
CA SER A 422 -9.26 10.58 -10.51
C SER A 422 -9.29 9.37 -11.46
N ASN A 423 -8.76 9.48 -12.68
CA ASN A 423 -8.72 8.44 -13.69
C ASN A 423 -7.30 8.36 -14.25
N ALA A 424 -6.60 7.25 -14.02
CA ALA A 424 -5.28 6.98 -14.59
C ALA A 424 -5.27 6.91 -16.14
N PHE A 425 -6.38 6.49 -16.75
CA PHE A 425 -6.50 6.22 -18.20
C PHE A 425 -5.47 5.22 -18.77
N TYR A 426 -4.80 4.46 -17.91
CA TYR A 426 -3.76 3.52 -18.29
C TYR A 426 -4.24 2.53 -19.37
N ASP A 427 -3.46 2.38 -20.44
CA ASP A 427 -3.83 1.64 -21.65
C ASP A 427 -2.56 1.20 -22.40
N PRO A 428 -1.71 0.34 -21.80
CA PRO A 428 -0.40 -0.01 -22.32
C PRO A 428 -0.52 -0.74 -23.66
N ARG A 429 0.36 -0.37 -24.60
CA ARG A 429 0.31 -0.79 -26.01
C ARG A 429 1.69 -1.13 -26.56
N ASP A 430 1.71 -1.94 -27.61
CA ASP A 430 2.89 -2.25 -28.42
C ASP A 430 2.60 -1.93 -29.92
N PRO A 431 3.35 -0.99 -30.55
CA PRO A 431 4.26 -0.02 -29.92
C PRO A 431 3.52 0.94 -28.95
N PRO A 432 4.22 1.60 -28.01
CA PRO A 432 3.60 2.41 -26.94
C PRO A 432 3.08 3.77 -27.43
N ASN A 433 1.97 3.73 -28.18
CA ASN A 433 1.21 4.89 -28.64
C ASN A 433 -0.25 4.48 -28.90
N GLU A 434 -1.13 5.46 -29.16
CA GLU A 434 -2.57 5.28 -29.40
C GLU A 434 -2.93 4.24 -30.47
N ASN A 435 -2.06 4.05 -31.48
CA ASN A 435 -2.27 3.14 -32.61
C ASN A 435 -1.66 1.74 -32.38
N GLY A 436 -0.96 1.53 -31.26
CA GLY A 436 -0.42 0.23 -30.88
C GLY A 436 -1.49 -0.75 -30.41
N THR A 437 -1.14 -2.04 -30.44
CA THR A 437 -2.01 -3.12 -29.94
C THR A 437 -1.93 -3.16 -28.42
N ARG A 438 -3.07 -3.26 -27.72
CA ARG A 438 -3.08 -3.41 -26.26
C ARG A 438 -2.23 -4.59 -25.81
N THR A 439 -1.45 -4.39 -24.75
CA THR A 439 -0.63 -5.42 -24.09
C THR A 439 -0.94 -5.43 -22.59
N ASP A 440 -0.50 -6.45 -21.87
CA ASP A 440 -0.65 -6.54 -20.43
C ASP A 440 0.59 -5.98 -19.69
N SER A 441 0.36 -5.34 -18.55
CA SER A 441 1.37 -5.00 -17.55
C SER A 441 1.31 -6.01 -16.41
N VAL A 442 2.36 -6.82 -16.26
CA VAL A 442 2.40 -7.93 -15.29
C VAL A 442 3.21 -7.52 -14.07
N LEU A 443 2.56 -7.51 -12.91
CA LEU A 443 3.15 -7.28 -11.59
C LEU A 443 3.10 -8.62 -10.83
N SER A 444 4.23 -9.11 -10.30
CA SER A 444 4.28 -10.50 -9.81
C SER A 444 5.05 -10.76 -8.52
N GLY A 445 4.73 -11.83 -7.80
CA GLY A 445 5.49 -12.22 -6.61
C GLY A 445 5.39 -11.18 -5.49
N LEU A 446 4.24 -10.53 -5.33
CA LEU A 446 4.08 -9.46 -4.33
C LEU A 446 3.61 -10.04 -3.01
N THR A 447 4.15 -9.55 -1.90
CA THR A 447 3.68 -9.88 -0.55
C THR A 447 3.14 -8.61 0.10
N ILE A 448 1.84 -8.53 0.29
CA ILE A 448 1.17 -7.29 0.70
C ILE A 448 0.21 -7.60 1.84
N TYR A 449 0.39 -6.96 2.99
CA TYR A 449 -0.39 -7.29 4.18
C TYR A 449 -0.49 -6.11 5.16
N ARG A 450 -1.49 -6.13 6.04
CA ARG A 450 -1.61 -5.17 7.17
C ARG A 450 -1.61 -3.69 6.77
N ASN A 451 -1.97 -3.36 5.55
CA ASN A 451 -2.23 -1.97 5.15
C ASN A 451 -3.57 -1.51 5.76
N ASP A 452 -3.88 -0.23 5.67
CA ASP A 452 -5.08 0.31 6.32
C ASP A 452 -6.34 0.09 5.49
N ASP A 453 -6.44 0.70 4.31
CA ASP A 453 -7.60 0.54 3.45
C ASP A 453 -7.41 -0.61 2.44
N PHE A 454 -6.30 -0.64 1.68
CA PHE A 454 -6.12 -1.58 0.56
C PHE A 454 -4.75 -2.27 0.53
N ASP A 455 -4.67 -3.55 0.14
CA ASP A 455 -3.37 -4.12 -0.28
C ASP A 455 -3.03 -3.60 -1.69
N ILE A 456 -3.99 -3.67 -2.63
CA ILE A 456 -3.89 -3.05 -3.94
C ILE A 456 -5.18 -2.29 -4.28
N TRP A 457 -5.06 -0.99 -4.47
CA TRP A 457 -5.97 -0.21 -5.31
C TRP A 457 -5.41 -0.13 -6.73
N MET A 458 -6.16 -0.55 -7.73
CA MET A 458 -5.77 -0.39 -9.14
C MET A 458 -6.92 0.15 -9.98
N ARG A 459 -6.60 1.01 -10.96
CA ARG A 459 -7.53 1.39 -12.02
C ARG A 459 -7.10 0.77 -13.34
N CYS A 460 -8.00 -0.02 -13.90
CA CYS A 460 -7.67 -0.98 -14.93
C CYS A 460 -7.26 -0.37 -16.26
N GLY A 461 -6.38 -1.15 -16.90
CA GLY A 461 -5.60 -0.80 -18.07
C GLY A 461 -4.74 -2.00 -18.45
N ASN A 462 -5.37 -3.17 -18.59
CA ASN A 462 -4.70 -4.46 -18.81
C ASN A 462 -3.61 -4.74 -17.75
N ILE A 463 -4.00 -4.72 -16.48
CA ILE A 463 -3.10 -4.97 -15.34
C ILE A 463 -3.28 -6.42 -14.90
N VAL A 464 -2.19 -7.17 -14.78
CA VAL A 464 -2.19 -8.55 -14.30
C VAL A 464 -1.35 -8.66 -13.04
N ILE A 465 -1.99 -8.93 -11.90
CA ILE A 465 -1.30 -9.29 -10.65
C ILE A 465 -1.17 -10.81 -10.60
N THR A 466 0.03 -11.36 -10.39
CA THR A 466 0.18 -12.82 -10.34
C THR A 466 1.25 -13.40 -9.41
N ASN A 467 1.00 -14.60 -8.87
CA ASN A 467 1.89 -15.28 -7.92
C ASN A 467 2.09 -14.47 -6.63
N SER A 468 1.06 -13.78 -6.16
CA SER A 468 1.13 -12.85 -5.02
C SER A 468 0.39 -13.36 -3.78
N SER A 469 0.71 -12.84 -2.61
CA SER A 469 0.14 -13.25 -1.32
C SER A 469 -0.38 -12.05 -0.52
N PHE A 470 -1.62 -12.13 -0.04
CA PHE A 470 -2.34 -11.05 0.63
C PHE A 470 -2.84 -11.44 2.02
N ALA A 471 -2.74 -10.55 3.02
CA ALA A 471 -3.23 -10.82 4.38
C ALA A 471 -3.65 -9.61 5.23
N ASP A 472 -4.64 -9.82 6.10
CA ASP A 472 -4.93 -8.97 7.27
C ASP A 472 -5.25 -7.47 7.03
N THR A 473 -5.56 -7.11 5.79
CA THR A 473 -6.01 -5.78 5.37
C THR A 473 -7.54 -5.76 5.20
N THR A 474 -8.16 -4.58 5.21
CA THR A 474 -9.62 -4.42 5.02
C THR A 474 -10.07 -4.88 3.64
N THR A 475 -9.34 -4.56 2.59
CA THR A 475 -9.63 -5.06 1.26
C THR A 475 -8.33 -5.38 0.57
N SER A 476 -8.07 -6.65 0.25
CA SER A 476 -6.81 -7.00 -0.39
C SER A 476 -6.75 -6.43 -1.80
N VAL A 477 -7.62 -6.82 -2.73
CA VAL A 477 -7.60 -6.26 -4.10
C VAL A 477 -8.91 -5.61 -4.47
N VAL A 478 -8.86 -4.35 -4.89
CA VAL A 478 -9.96 -3.61 -5.55
C VAL A 478 -9.55 -3.12 -6.93
N ALA A 479 -10.45 -3.30 -7.89
CA ALA A 479 -10.27 -2.89 -9.30
C ALA A 479 -11.34 -1.86 -9.71
N ALA A 480 -10.94 -0.60 -9.90
CA ALA A 480 -11.73 0.44 -10.55
C ALA A 480 -11.44 0.48 -12.06
N HIS A 481 -12.22 1.20 -12.86
CA HIS A 481 -11.97 1.35 -14.30
C HIS A 481 -11.93 2.82 -14.76
N SER A 482 -11.31 3.08 -15.90
CA SER A 482 -11.43 4.35 -16.66
C SER A 482 -11.34 4.21 -18.18
N THR A 483 -10.91 3.05 -18.68
CA THR A 483 -10.72 2.77 -20.10
C THR A 483 -11.68 1.66 -20.55
N GLY A 484 -12.36 1.86 -21.68
CA GLY A 484 -13.28 0.86 -22.23
C GLY A 484 -12.54 -0.37 -22.75
N ASP A 485 -13.08 -1.56 -22.44
CA ASP A 485 -12.56 -2.88 -22.85
C ASP A 485 -11.11 -3.19 -22.43
N THR A 486 -10.66 -2.70 -21.28
CA THR A 486 -9.48 -3.21 -20.58
C THR A 486 -9.89 -4.19 -19.46
N SER A 487 -8.94 -4.78 -18.73
CA SER A 487 -9.23 -5.59 -17.53
C SER A 487 -8.23 -5.35 -16.39
N CYS A 488 -8.62 -5.80 -15.19
CA CYS A 488 -7.69 -6.16 -14.12
C CYS A 488 -7.82 -7.65 -13.81
N ASP A 489 -6.70 -8.36 -13.87
CA ASP A 489 -6.65 -9.79 -13.65
C ASP A 489 -5.82 -10.09 -12.41
N VAL A 490 -6.32 -10.95 -11.53
CA VAL A 490 -5.56 -11.51 -10.40
C VAL A 490 -5.45 -13.01 -10.58
N ARG A 491 -4.22 -13.52 -10.71
CA ARG A 491 -3.96 -14.91 -11.10
C ARG A 491 -2.97 -15.61 -10.16
N HIS A 492 -3.19 -16.87 -9.82
CA HIS A 492 -2.23 -17.68 -9.03
C HIS A 492 -1.88 -17.11 -7.65
N SER A 493 -2.83 -16.45 -6.98
CA SER A 493 -2.57 -15.68 -5.76
C SER A 493 -3.28 -16.23 -4.52
N ILE A 494 -2.72 -15.95 -3.34
CA ILE A 494 -3.21 -16.39 -2.03
C ILE A 494 -3.81 -15.20 -1.27
N PHE A 495 -4.96 -15.40 -0.63
CA PHE A 495 -5.72 -14.40 0.11
C PHE A 495 -6.12 -14.95 1.48
N ILE A 496 -5.61 -14.36 2.56
CA ILE A 496 -5.88 -14.79 3.94
C ILE A 496 -6.55 -13.66 4.72
N GLY A 497 -7.81 -13.84 5.11
CA GLY A 497 -8.52 -12.84 5.90
C GLY A 497 -7.83 -12.57 7.25
N GLU A 498 -7.61 -13.62 8.03
CA GLU A 498 -6.99 -13.48 9.36
C GLU A 498 -5.86 -14.49 9.63
N THR A 499 -4.62 -14.02 9.74
CA THR A 499 -3.47 -14.85 10.15
C THR A 499 -3.31 -14.90 11.68
N GLU A 500 -2.23 -15.51 12.17
CA GLU A 500 -1.80 -15.41 13.58
C GLU A 500 -1.15 -14.06 13.92
N ASN A 501 -0.87 -13.20 12.94
CA ASN A 501 -0.48 -11.80 13.15
C ASN A 501 -1.68 -11.00 13.69
N LYS A 502 -1.85 -11.01 15.00
CA LYS A 502 -2.89 -10.23 15.69
C LYS A 502 -2.49 -8.76 15.87
N GLY A 503 -1.21 -8.48 16.10
CA GLY A 503 -0.75 -7.13 16.44
C GLY A 503 -1.43 -6.63 17.71
N GLU A 504 -1.46 -5.32 17.93
CA GLU A 504 -1.96 -4.78 19.20
C GLU A 504 -3.50 -4.90 19.36
N PRO A 505 -3.99 -5.45 20.48
CA PRO A 505 -5.41 -5.47 20.82
C PRO A 505 -5.89 -4.07 21.22
N PHE A 506 -7.15 -3.75 20.95
CA PHE A 506 -7.73 -2.44 21.30
C PHE A 506 -9.18 -2.56 21.81
N VAL A 507 -9.66 -1.49 22.45
CA VAL A 507 -11.06 -1.36 22.87
C VAL A 507 -11.75 -0.37 21.92
N TYR A 508 -12.70 -0.87 21.14
CA TYR A 508 -13.57 -0.04 20.32
C TYR A 508 -14.68 0.55 21.20
N VAL A 509 -14.81 1.87 21.20
CA VAL A 509 -15.91 2.60 21.86
C VAL A 509 -16.94 2.95 20.80
N ASN A 510 -18.22 2.69 21.07
CA ASN A 510 -19.30 3.03 20.14
C ASN A 510 -19.42 4.56 19.99
N LYS A 511 -19.20 5.05 18.77
CA LYS A 511 -19.27 6.49 18.41
C LYS A 511 -20.61 6.90 17.79
N SER A 512 -21.63 6.02 17.81
CA SER A 512 -22.96 6.36 17.29
C SER A 512 -23.64 7.47 18.13
N SER A 513 -24.33 8.37 17.43
CA SER A 513 -25.00 9.52 18.04
C SER A 513 -26.12 9.15 19.01
N VAL A 514 -26.62 7.91 18.94
CA VAL A 514 -27.56 7.34 19.93
C VAL A 514 -27.02 7.47 21.36
N TYR A 515 -25.70 7.40 21.56
CA TYR A 515 -25.06 7.50 22.88
C TYR A 515 -24.39 8.85 23.16
N ASP A 516 -24.65 9.91 22.39
CA ASP A 516 -24.04 11.23 22.66
C ASP A 516 -24.53 11.89 23.95
N HIS A 517 -25.62 11.37 24.53
CA HIS A 517 -26.10 11.72 25.86
C HIS A 517 -25.32 11.05 27.00
N LEU A 518 -24.41 10.10 26.70
CA LEU A 518 -23.57 9.39 27.66
C LEU A 518 -22.13 9.91 27.62
N ALA A 519 -21.45 9.92 28.79
CA ALA A 519 -20.01 10.14 28.83
C ALA A 519 -19.27 8.97 28.17
N THR A 520 -18.08 9.21 27.62
CA THR A 520 -17.30 8.20 26.88
C THR A 520 -17.04 6.91 27.66
N ALA A 521 -16.96 6.98 29.00
CA ALA A 521 -16.79 5.83 29.88
C ALA A 521 -18.05 4.94 29.99
N ASP A 522 -19.24 5.50 29.73
CA ASP A 522 -20.53 4.82 29.83
C ASP A 522 -21.05 4.34 28.46
N LYS A 523 -20.41 4.76 27.35
CA LYS A 523 -20.75 4.29 26.01
C LYS A 523 -20.42 2.79 25.85
N PRO A 524 -21.19 2.01 25.06
CA PRO A 524 -20.86 0.61 24.79
C PRO A 524 -19.44 0.43 24.24
N THR A 525 -18.72 -0.56 24.76
CA THR A 525 -17.35 -0.89 24.33
C THR A 525 -17.20 -2.37 24.00
N HIS A 526 -16.34 -2.69 23.03
CA HIS A 526 -15.96 -4.06 22.68
C HIS A 526 -14.44 -4.18 22.61
N ARG A 527 -13.85 -5.21 23.23
CA ARG A 527 -12.41 -5.47 23.18
C ARG A 527 -12.08 -6.42 22.03
N PHE A 528 -11.34 -5.93 21.05
CA PHE A 528 -10.78 -6.76 19.99
C PHE A 528 -9.40 -7.26 20.42
N GLU A 529 -9.15 -8.56 20.21
CA GLU A 529 -7.87 -9.21 20.52
C GLU A 529 -6.78 -8.96 19.46
N ARG A 530 -7.06 -8.09 18.49
CA ARG A 530 -6.21 -7.76 17.36
C ARG A 530 -6.49 -6.34 16.85
N SER A 531 -5.61 -5.80 16.03
CA SER A 531 -5.80 -4.51 15.34
C SER A 531 -6.59 -4.64 14.03
N TYR A 532 -7.52 -3.71 13.78
CA TYR A 532 -8.27 -3.54 12.52
C TYR A 532 -8.00 -2.16 11.91
N SER A 533 -8.27 -1.99 10.62
CA SER A 533 -8.01 -0.76 9.85
C SER A 533 -8.59 0.46 10.53
N ASP A 534 -7.77 1.49 10.74
CA ASP A 534 -8.16 2.78 11.31
C ASP A 534 -8.98 2.71 12.63
N ASN A 535 -8.91 1.57 13.34
CA ASN A 535 -9.86 1.17 14.41
C ASN A 535 -11.35 1.26 14.00
N ARG A 536 -11.65 0.89 12.75
CA ARG A 536 -12.96 0.67 12.11
C ARG A 536 -13.27 -0.85 11.97
N PRO A 537 -13.47 -1.60 13.07
CA PRO A 537 -13.88 -3.01 13.01
C PRO A 537 -15.27 -3.22 12.39
N ASP A 538 -15.99 -2.14 12.05
CA ASP A 538 -17.25 -2.15 11.31
C ASP A 538 -17.04 -2.18 9.78
N ALA A 539 -15.82 -1.94 9.29
CA ALA A 539 -15.47 -2.13 7.89
C ALA A 539 -15.47 -3.62 7.52
N MET A 540 -16.08 -3.93 6.36
CA MET A 540 -16.07 -5.28 5.79
C MET A 540 -14.66 -5.66 5.32
N GLN A 541 -14.15 -6.78 5.81
CA GLN A 541 -12.96 -7.41 5.29
C GLN A 541 -13.27 -8.14 3.97
N SER A 542 -12.44 -7.92 2.95
CA SER A 542 -12.58 -8.49 1.61
C SER A 542 -11.26 -9.01 1.06
N GLY A 543 -11.28 -10.19 0.43
CA GLY A 543 -10.17 -10.63 -0.41
C GLY A 543 -10.18 -9.94 -1.77
N LEU A 544 -11.24 -10.18 -2.52
CA LEU A 544 -11.47 -9.65 -3.86
C LEU A 544 -12.71 -8.74 -3.85
N LEU A 545 -12.50 -7.43 -3.86
CA LEU A 545 -13.60 -6.46 -3.96
C LEU A 545 -13.81 -6.08 -5.43
N MET A 546 -14.82 -6.72 -6.04
CA MET A 546 -15.25 -6.40 -7.40
C MET A 546 -15.92 -5.03 -7.42
N TYR A 547 -15.40 -4.14 -8.27
CA TYR A 547 -15.89 -2.78 -8.46
C TYR A 547 -16.05 -2.50 -9.97
N GLN A 548 -16.00 -1.23 -10.40
CA GLN A 548 -16.38 -0.84 -11.77
C GLN A 548 -15.56 -1.58 -12.83
N GLY A 549 -16.22 -2.04 -13.90
CA GLY A 549 -15.55 -2.61 -15.07
C GLY A 549 -15.15 -4.08 -14.93
N VAL A 550 -14.31 -4.54 -15.87
CA VAL A 550 -13.90 -5.95 -16.04
C VAL A 550 -12.80 -6.37 -15.05
N MET A 551 -13.09 -7.37 -14.23
CA MET A 551 -12.14 -8.04 -13.32
C MET A 551 -12.21 -9.57 -13.46
N TYR A 552 -11.05 -10.22 -13.54
CA TYR A 552 -10.92 -11.68 -13.56
C TYR A 552 -10.09 -12.20 -12.39
N ALA A 553 -10.58 -13.26 -11.72
CA ALA A 553 -9.79 -14.01 -10.74
C ALA A 553 -9.58 -15.46 -11.23
N GLU A 554 -8.33 -15.92 -11.28
CA GLU A 554 -7.98 -17.24 -11.81
C GLU A 554 -6.93 -17.94 -10.93
N ASN A 555 -7.14 -19.23 -10.62
CA ASN A 555 -6.17 -20.04 -9.86
C ASN A 555 -5.85 -19.46 -8.45
N CYS A 556 -6.81 -18.76 -7.82
CA CYS A 556 -6.62 -18.12 -6.51
C CYS A 556 -7.11 -18.99 -5.35
N TYR A 557 -6.43 -18.89 -4.20
CA TYR A 557 -6.79 -19.54 -2.94
C TYR A 557 -7.24 -18.50 -1.92
N PHE A 558 -8.39 -18.72 -1.27
CA PHE A 558 -8.94 -17.85 -0.23
C PHE A 558 -9.13 -18.61 1.07
N ASP A 559 -8.78 -18.00 2.20
CA ASP A 559 -8.96 -18.62 3.51
C ASP A 559 -9.24 -17.60 4.61
N ARG A 560 -9.82 -18.08 5.73
CA ARG A 560 -9.92 -17.36 7.00
C ARG A 560 -10.66 -16.02 6.98
N TYR A 561 -11.67 -15.89 6.12
CA TYR A 561 -12.61 -14.75 6.10
C TYR A 561 -13.79 -15.01 7.06
N TYR A 562 -13.56 -14.86 8.36
CA TYR A 562 -14.54 -15.15 9.41
C TYR A 562 -15.24 -13.88 9.92
N ASN A 563 -16.57 -13.90 10.00
CA ASN A 563 -17.34 -12.85 10.67
C ASN A 563 -17.03 -12.83 12.18
N ARG A 564 -16.95 -11.64 12.79
CA ARG A 564 -16.85 -11.51 14.26
C ARG A 564 -17.91 -10.60 14.85
N TYR A 565 -18.60 -11.07 15.87
CA TYR A 565 -19.73 -10.35 16.46
C TYR A 565 -19.33 -9.49 17.66
N TYR A 566 -19.94 -8.31 17.74
CA TYR A 566 -19.81 -7.40 18.87
C TYR A 566 -20.59 -7.94 20.09
N ASN A 567 -20.46 -7.31 21.25
CA ASN A 567 -21.24 -7.66 22.43
C ASN A 567 -22.65 -7.02 22.41
N ASP A 568 -23.57 -7.58 23.19
CA ASP A 568 -25.00 -7.23 23.14
C ASP A 568 -25.32 -5.79 23.56
N SER A 569 -24.39 -5.07 24.21
CA SER A 569 -24.55 -3.65 24.53
C SER A 569 -24.60 -2.73 23.29
N PHE A 570 -24.28 -3.24 22.10
CA PHE A 570 -24.41 -2.51 20.83
C PHE A 570 -25.79 -2.73 20.16
N MET A 571 -26.65 -3.60 20.68
CA MET A 571 -27.99 -3.86 20.11
C MET A 571 -28.85 -2.60 20.02
N ASP A 572 -28.82 -1.75 21.06
CA ASP A 572 -29.63 -0.53 21.16
C ASP A 572 -29.27 0.54 20.11
N THR A 573 -28.13 0.39 19.43
CA THR A 573 -27.67 1.37 18.42
C THR A 573 -28.46 1.27 17.12
N TRP A 574 -28.71 0.04 16.67
CA TRP A 574 -29.23 -0.26 15.32
C TRP A 574 -30.37 -1.30 15.32
N GLY A 575 -30.76 -1.83 16.48
CA GLY A 575 -31.75 -2.90 16.61
C GLY A 575 -31.22 -4.31 16.28
N PHE A 576 -29.93 -4.43 15.96
CA PHE A 576 -29.25 -5.69 15.67
C PHE A 576 -27.81 -5.67 16.21
N ARG A 577 -27.22 -6.86 16.39
CA ARG A 577 -25.85 -7.01 16.89
C ARG A 577 -24.88 -6.71 15.74
N PRO A 578 -23.97 -5.73 15.87
CA PRO A 578 -22.98 -5.47 14.83
C PRO A 578 -22.05 -6.66 14.63
N VAL A 579 -21.50 -6.72 13.43
CA VAL A 579 -20.52 -7.71 12.99
C VAL A 579 -19.36 -6.98 12.32
N HIS A 580 -18.13 -7.43 12.56
CA HIS A 580 -17.01 -7.24 11.66
C HIS A 580 -17.21 -8.24 10.51
N PRO A 581 -17.70 -7.80 9.34
CA PRO A 581 -18.05 -8.71 8.26
C PRO A 581 -16.79 -9.14 7.51
N ALA A 582 -16.70 -10.38 7.05
CA ALA A 582 -15.59 -10.86 6.23
C ALA A 582 -16.08 -11.73 5.06
N SER A 583 -15.50 -11.56 3.87
CA SER A 583 -15.76 -12.44 2.73
C SER A 583 -14.57 -12.55 1.77
N ALA A 584 -14.43 -13.70 1.12
CA ALA A 584 -13.41 -13.89 0.08
C ALA A 584 -13.68 -13.02 -1.16
N ILE A 585 -14.94 -12.87 -1.58
CA ILE A 585 -15.37 -12.05 -2.72
C ILE A 585 -16.50 -11.11 -2.27
N SER A 586 -16.34 -9.81 -2.50
CA SER A 586 -17.34 -8.81 -2.14
C SER A 586 -17.47 -7.71 -3.19
N PHE A 587 -18.33 -6.74 -2.93
CA PHE A 587 -18.60 -5.62 -3.84
C PHE A 587 -18.46 -4.27 -3.16
N HIS A 588 -18.23 -3.23 -3.95
CA HIS A 588 -18.06 -1.87 -3.41
C HIS A 588 -19.35 -1.34 -2.78
N ARG A 589 -19.32 -1.01 -1.48
CA ARG A 589 -20.47 -0.60 -0.65
C ARG A 589 -21.25 0.62 -1.15
N THR A 590 -20.62 1.42 -2.00
CA THR A 590 -21.15 2.67 -2.56
C THR A 590 -20.86 2.76 -4.07
N ASN A 591 -21.29 1.77 -4.83
CA ASN A 591 -21.07 1.71 -6.27
C ASN A 591 -22.17 2.45 -7.07
N HIS A 592 -21.80 3.54 -7.73
CA HIS A 592 -22.67 4.25 -8.68
C HIS A 592 -22.67 3.63 -10.09
N TYR A 593 -21.70 2.78 -10.43
CA TYR A 593 -21.41 2.38 -11.80
C TYR A 593 -21.83 0.93 -12.06
N PRO A 594 -22.54 0.64 -13.16
CA PRO A 594 -23.14 -0.66 -13.39
C PRO A 594 -22.06 -1.73 -13.63
N MET A 595 -22.16 -2.86 -12.93
CA MET A 595 -21.18 -3.96 -13.01
C MET A 595 -21.21 -4.63 -14.38
N VAL A 596 -20.05 -5.07 -14.87
CA VAL A 596 -19.95 -5.74 -16.17
C VAL A 596 -20.22 -7.24 -15.99
N PRO A 597 -21.21 -7.86 -16.68
CA PRO A 597 -21.49 -9.30 -16.57
C PRO A 597 -20.34 -10.23 -16.97
N ARG A 598 -19.32 -9.69 -17.66
CA ARG A 598 -18.07 -10.37 -18.02
C ARG A 598 -17.10 -10.53 -16.85
N ASN A 599 -17.32 -9.86 -15.70
CA ASN A 599 -16.58 -10.14 -14.48
C ASN A 599 -16.70 -11.61 -14.14
N GLY A 600 -15.63 -12.23 -13.64
CA GLY A 600 -15.76 -13.62 -13.28
C GLY A 600 -14.53 -14.31 -12.76
N VAL A 601 -14.75 -15.56 -12.39
CA VAL A 601 -13.84 -16.38 -11.63
C VAL A 601 -13.66 -17.74 -12.28
N ARG A 602 -12.49 -18.35 -12.10
CA ARG A 602 -12.20 -19.74 -12.48
C ARG A 602 -11.11 -20.35 -11.61
N ASN A 603 -11.16 -21.66 -11.44
CA ASN A 603 -10.23 -22.47 -10.66
C ASN A 603 -9.93 -21.89 -9.26
N LEU A 604 -10.99 -21.42 -8.58
CA LEU A 604 -10.87 -20.94 -7.22
C LEU A 604 -10.78 -22.09 -6.22
N LYS A 605 -10.12 -21.84 -5.10
CA LYS A 605 -10.03 -22.76 -3.97
C LYS A 605 -10.30 -22.02 -2.67
N PHE A 606 -10.97 -22.68 -1.74
CA PHE A 606 -11.35 -22.12 -0.45
C PHE A 606 -10.91 -23.05 0.68
N GLY A 607 -10.29 -22.50 1.72
CA GLY A 607 -9.95 -23.22 2.95
C GLY A 607 -11.14 -23.45 3.90
N PHE A 608 -12.31 -22.93 3.54
CA PHE A 608 -13.54 -22.94 4.36
C PHE A 608 -14.80 -23.21 3.52
N CYS A 609 -15.87 -23.65 4.20
CA CYS A 609 -17.21 -23.77 3.63
C CYS A 609 -18.08 -22.55 3.97
N ASP A 610 -19.07 -22.23 3.12
CA ASP A 610 -20.05 -21.20 3.42
C ASP A 610 -20.85 -21.54 4.70
N GLY A 611 -20.93 -20.59 5.62
CA GLY A 611 -21.55 -20.75 6.94
C GLY A 611 -20.66 -21.39 8.00
N GLU A 612 -19.45 -21.86 7.65
CA GLU A 612 -18.47 -22.35 8.62
C GLU A 612 -17.86 -21.18 9.39
N ASN A 613 -18.10 -21.10 10.71
CA ASN A 613 -17.74 -19.93 11.54
C ASN A 613 -18.29 -18.60 10.97
N ASP A 614 -19.50 -18.64 10.40
CA ASP A 614 -20.14 -17.53 9.71
C ASP A 614 -19.29 -16.92 8.56
N ALA A 615 -18.40 -17.71 7.95
CA ALA A 615 -17.63 -17.31 6.76
C ALA A 615 -18.46 -17.42 5.48
N PHE A 616 -18.25 -16.49 4.54
CA PHE A 616 -18.92 -16.49 3.24
C PHE A 616 -17.92 -16.32 2.09
N ARG A 617 -18.02 -17.18 1.07
CA ARG A 617 -17.19 -17.10 -0.14
C ARG A 617 -17.53 -15.88 -0.98
N VAL A 618 -18.82 -15.53 -1.02
CA VAL A 618 -19.34 -14.30 -1.62
C VAL A 618 -20.21 -13.60 -0.60
N MET A 619 -20.06 -12.30 -0.44
CA MET A 619 -21.03 -11.51 0.31
C MET A 619 -21.32 -10.20 -0.42
N MET A 620 -22.58 -10.03 -0.81
CA MET A 620 -23.03 -8.77 -1.43
C MET A 620 -22.87 -7.58 -0.48
N GLY A 621 -23.27 -7.76 0.78
CA GLY A 621 -23.62 -6.65 1.68
C GLY A 621 -25.07 -6.21 1.48
N ASN A 622 -25.62 -5.48 2.45
CA ASN A 622 -26.98 -4.94 2.41
C ASN A 622 -27.12 -3.76 3.39
N TRP A 623 -28.34 -3.26 3.61
CA TRP A 623 -28.62 -2.11 4.49
C TRP A 623 -28.23 -2.27 5.97
N THR A 624 -27.94 -3.49 6.47
CA THR A 624 -27.36 -3.70 7.81
C THR A 624 -25.83 -3.58 7.82
N SER A 625 -25.20 -3.57 6.65
CA SER A 625 -23.74 -3.42 6.50
C SER A 625 -23.32 -1.95 6.67
N PRO A 626 -22.36 -1.64 7.55
CA PRO A 626 -21.90 -0.27 7.78
C PRO A 626 -21.44 0.44 6.50
N LEU A 627 -21.95 1.67 6.32
CA LEU A 627 -21.73 2.54 5.15
C LEU A 627 -22.33 2.03 3.82
N TRP A 628 -23.17 0.98 3.82
CA TRP A 628 -23.90 0.56 2.62
C TRP A 628 -24.84 1.65 2.12
N LYS A 629 -24.84 1.89 0.80
CA LYS A 629 -25.85 2.71 0.13
C LYS A 629 -26.34 1.98 -1.10
N GLU A 630 -27.64 1.77 -1.19
CA GLU A 630 -28.27 1.23 -2.39
C GLU A 630 -28.18 2.28 -3.51
N MET A 631 -27.38 2.00 -4.53
CA MET A 631 -27.13 2.87 -5.68
C MET A 631 -27.05 2.02 -6.96
N ASP A 632 -27.10 2.65 -8.13
CA ASP A 632 -27.30 1.95 -9.40
C ASP A 632 -26.28 0.82 -9.63
N GLY A 633 -25.00 1.02 -9.32
CA GLY A 633 -23.99 -0.05 -9.44
C GLY A 633 -24.21 -1.21 -8.47
N ASN A 634 -24.68 -0.93 -7.24
CA ASN A 634 -25.07 -1.96 -6.27
C ASN A 634 -26.36 -2.70 -6.68
N ALA A 635 -27.30 -2.06 -7.36
CA ALA A 635 -28.56 -2.67 -7.78
C ALA A 635 -28.43 -3.60 -9.00
N LEU A 636 -27.26 -3.62 -9.65
CA LEU A 636 -26.97 -4.31 -10.92
C LEU A 636 -25.79 -5.30 -10.79
N VAL A 637 -25.47 -5.77 -9.57
CA VAL A 637 -24.31 -6.65 -9.34
C VAL A 637 -24.50 -8.01 -9.98
N THR A 638 -23.50 -8.39 -10.79
CA THR A 638 -23.40 -9.71 -11.41
C THR A 638 -21.96 -10.06 -11.77
N PHE A 639 -21.63 -11.35 -11.72
CA PHE A 639 -20.37 -11.92 -12.22
C PHE A 639 -20.54 -13.41 -12.55
N HIS A 640 -19.59 -13.99 -13.27
CA HIS A 640 -19.66 -15.31 -13.89
C HIS A 640 -18.69 -16.29 -13.19
N ASP A 641 -19.18 -17.45 -12.74
CA ASP A 641 -18.34 -18.61 -12.46
C ASP A 641 -18.21 -19.43 -13.75
N TYR A 642 -17.04 -19.34 -14.38
CA TYR A 642 -16.78 -19.93 -15.69
C TYR A 642 -16.67 -21.46 -15.64
N ASP A 643 -16.20 -22.03 -14.52
CA ASP A 643 -15.86 -23.46 -14.43
C ASP A 643 -16.53 -24.21 -13.27
N GLY A 644 -17.30 -23.52 -12.43
CA GLY A 644 -18.08 -24.10 -11.35
C GLY A 644 -17.29 -24.26 -10.05
N THR A 645 -16.08 -23.71 -9.95
CA THR A 645 -15.28 -23.82 -8.72
C THR A 645 -15.79 -22.97 -7.56
N LEU A 646 -16.67 -22.00 -7.80
CA LEU A 646 -17.33 -21.22 -6.77
C LEU A 646 -18.74 -21.74 -6.47
N THR A 647 -19.55 -21.99 -7.51
CA THR A 647 -20.99 -22.32 -7.39
C THR A 647 -21.29 -23.82 -7.42
N GLY A 648 -20.30 -24.65 -7.77
CA GLY A 648 -20.48 -26.08 -8.04
C GLY A 648 -21.05 -26.39 -9.43
N THR A 649 -21.40 -25.39 -10.25
CA THR A 649 -21.95 -25.58 -11.60
C THR A 649 -21.27 -24.65 -12.62
N ALA A 650 -20.58 -25.24 -13.59
CA ALA A 650 -19.84 -24.49 -14.60
C ALA A 650 -20.73 -23.60 -15.49
N ASN A 651 -20.15 -22.48 -15.95
CA ASN A 651 -20.82 -21.47 -16.79
C ASN A 651 -22.14 -20.99 -16.15
N THR A 652 -22.08 -20.52 -14.90
CA THR A 652 -23.23 -19.93 -14.19
C THR A 652 -22.98 -18.48 -13.79
N GLN A 653 -24.00 -17.64 -13.96
CA GLN A 653 -23.95 -16.26 -13.51
C GLN A 653 -24.44 -16.17 -12.06
N ILE A 654 -23.67 -15.51 -11.20
CA ILE A 654 -24.13 -15.05 -9.89
C ILE A 654 -24.77 -13.67 -10.11
N VAL A 655 -26.00 -13.50 -9.62
CA VAL A 655 -26.82 -12.28 -9.74
C VAL A 655 -27.51 -11.97 -8.43
N LEU A 656 -28.01 -10.74 -8.26
CA LEU A 656 -28.86 -10.42 -7.12
C LEU A 656 -30.16 -11.22 -7.14
N ASP A 657 -30.61 -11.69 -5.97
CA ASP A 657 -31.89 -12.38 -5.84
C ASP A 657 -33.06 -11.38 -5.86
N ARG A 658 -33.40 -10.92 -7.07
CA ARG A 658 -34.50 -9.96 -7.31
C ARG A 658 -35.29 -10.37 -8.56
N PRO A 659 -36.62 -10.12 -8.58
CA PRO A 659 -37.40 -10.22 -9.82
C PRO A 659 -36.75 -9.42 -10.95
N PHE A 660 -36.85 -9.91 -12.19
CA PHE A 660 -36.10 -9.50 -13.40
C PHE A 660 -34.68 -10.09 -13.53
N TYR A 661 -33.93 -10.29 -12.44
CA TYR A 661 -32.64 -10.99 -12.52
C TYR A 661 -32.77 -12.51 -12.48
N THR A 662 -33.69 -13.01 -11.68
CA THR A 662 -33.89 -14.45 -11.49
C THR A 662 -35.02 -15.00 -12.37
N GLY A 663 -34.90 -16.29 -12.71
CA GLY A 663 -35.90 -17.07 -13.42
C GLY A 663 -36.02 -18.48 -12.82
N PRO A 664 -36.90 -19.34 -13.36
CA PRO A 664 -37.26 -20.61 -12.72
C PRO A 664 -36.12 -21.62 -12.52
N GLU A 665 -35.01 -21.48 -13.25
CA GLU A 665 -33.84 -22.36 -13.14
C GLU A 665 -32.72 -21.76 -12.27
N CYS A 666 -32.91 -20.57 -11.71
CA CYS A 666 -31.97 -19.98 -10.75
C CYS A 666 -32.09 -20.66 -9.38
N LEU A 667 -30.95 -20.91 -8.74
CA LEU A 667 -30.83 -21.45 -7.40
C LEU A 667 -30.52 -20.32 -6.41
N PRO A 668 -31.44 -19.97 -5.49
CA PRO A 668 -31.19 -18.96 -4.47
C PRO A 668 -30.07 -19.37 -3.52
N HIS A 669 -29.14 -18.45 -3.24
CA HIS A 669 -28.05 -18.62 -2.29
C HIS A 669 -28.17 -17.55 -1.18
N PRO A 670 -29.09 -17.75 -0.21
CA PRO A 670 -29.49 -16.70 0.74
C PRO A 670 -28.32 -16.18 1.59
N ASN A 671 -27.34 -17.03 1.90
CA ASN A 671 -26.12 -16.64 2.64
C ASN A 671 -25.26 -15.61 1.90
N TRP A 672 -25.37 -15.52 0.56
CA TRP A 672 -24.66 -14.52 -0.24
C TRP A 672 -25.53 -13.29 -0.54
N PHE A 673 -26.83 -13.33 -0.24
CA PHE A 673 -27.88 -12.43 -0.76
C PHE A 673 -27.97 -12.40 -2.29
N MET A 674 -27.67 -13.54 -2.93
CA MET A 674 -27.56 -13.68 -4.39
C MET A 674 -28.20 -14.99 -4.87
N SER A 675 -28.33 -15.16 -6.17
CA SER A 675 -28.83 -16.35 -6.85
C SER A 675 -27.82 -16.81 -7.92
N VAL A 676 -27.68 -18.12 -8.09
CA VAL A 676 -26.87 -18.76 -9.14
C VAL A 676 -27.79 -19.13 -10.30
N CYS A 677 -27.55 -18.59 -11.48
CA CYS A 677 -28.41 -18.72 -12.64
C CYS A 677 -27.66 -19.31 -13.86
N PRO A 678 -28.27 -20.22 -14.65
CA PRO A 678 -27.68 -20.76 -15.88
C PRO A 678 -27.80 -19.81 -17.09
N TYR A 679 -28.40 -18.63 -16.89
CA TYR A 679 -28.69 -17.66 -17.94
C TYR A 679 -27.49 -16.77 -18.28
N LYS A 680 -27.50 -16.21 -19.49
CA LYS A 680 -26.49 -15.24 -19.94
C LYS A 680 -27.03 -13.82 -19.79
N TYR A 681 -26.22 -12.95 -19.18
CA TYR A 681 -26.58 -11.56 -18.91
C TYR A 681 -25.72 -10.64 -19.77
N ALA A 682 -26.30 -9.50 -20.18
CA ALA A 682 -25.67 -8.47 -20.98
C ALA A 682 -26.01 -7.09 -20.40
N GLN A 683 -25.20 -6.10 -20.76
CA GLN A 683 -25.22 -4.72 -20.29
C GLN A 683 -25.21 -3.79 -21.50
#